data_AF-A0A8H5DRX0-F1
#
_entry.id   AF-A0A8H5DRX0-F1
#
_cell.length_a   1.000
_cell.length_b   1.000
_cell.length_c   1.000
_cell.angle_alpha   90.00
_cell.angle_beta   90.00
_cell.angle_gamma   90.00
#
_symmetry.space_group_name_H-M   'P 1'
#
loop_
_entity.id
_entity.type
_entity.pdbx_description
1 polymer ?
#
loop_
_entity_poly.entity_id
_entity_poly.type
_entity_poly.pdbx_seq_one_letter_code
_entity_poly.pdbx_strand_id
1 'polypeptide(L)'
;METGITDAVDHPMKDAEAPNGFNRTSNTSIDDDDTASEDPGEDDEDPPPQDITFDQMRRRGLLPTGCCYDDRMKLHMNADFSPNAHHPEDPRRIHEIFKAFKKVGLVYTGPEAELPRIMRECPTRYMWRIPARAATREEICLAHHPDHFSWVENLDKISSAELRELTRQYDQGRESLYVGSMSYQAALLSAGGAIETCKNVVTGQVKNAFAVIRPPGHHAEFDAPMGFCFFNNVPVAVRVCQQDYPDICRKVLILDWDVHHGNGVQNIFYQDPNVLYISLHVYQNGLFYPGKPPNDMTPDGGIDKCGTDAGLGKNINIGWHDQGMGDGEYMAAFQKIVMPIAKEFNPDLVVISAGFDAADGDELGGCFVSPSCYAHMTHMLMSLADGKVAVCLEGGYNLKAISVSAVAVAKTLMGEPPPKMEIPKINKEAARILAKVQAHQAPYWECMRAGIVRIPTDIQPTISSRLHDVIRNAQRQALQAKHNMIPLYIQREHLYKSYENQVLVTPGLHKEKKVLIIIHDPPELLAQPDVIDRSVDPHNAWVVDGVTDYIDWAVDQKFGVMDVNIPAYVTNDEESDSYVPGFKEKALSEQIQTLVCYLWDNYLQLYDADHIFVMGVGNAYLGVKVLLINRDCKSRISGVVNFANGTLRPVKSEFDSDLSSWYKENSRVYIAGDHACWADPDLTRKVNKRRFGTVVRSPMFGLNKMMAHHAKEAREWILDRVEEVADADMTEDEKS
;
A
#
# COMPACT_ATOMS: atom_id res chain seq x y z
N MET A 1 -9.50 -46.64 33.24
CA MET A 1 -8.74 -46.67 34.51
C MET A 1 -8.35 -45.22 34.81
N GLU A 2 -8.56 -44.64 35.99
CA GLU A 2 -9.47 -44.98 37.09
C GLU A 2 -9.46 -43.81 38.11
N THR A 3 -10.61 -43.55 38.73
CA THR A 3 -10.81 -42.99 40.09
C THR A 3 -9.74 -42.15 40.81
N GLY A 4 -10.13 -40.93 41.21
CA GLY A 4 -9.83 -40.36 42.55
C GLY A 4 -8.65 -39.38 42.66
N ILE A 5 -8.56 -38.52 43.69
CA ILE A 5 -9.39 -38.32 44.90
C ILE A 5 -9.53 -36.80 45.22
N THR A 6 -10.55 -36.44 45.99
CA THR A 6 -10.85 -35.15 46.67
C THR A 6 -9.77 -34.70 47.69
N ASP A 7 -9.77 -33.54 48.36
CA ASP A 7 -10.61 -32.30 48.39
C ASP A 7 -9.72 -31.15 48.93
N ALA A 8 -10.03 -29.88 48.62
CA ALA A 8 -9.55 -28.71 49.38
C ALA A 8 -10.41 -27.45 49.11
N VAL A 9 -10.67 -26.65 50.14
CA VAL A 9 -11.42 -25.37 50.07
C VAL A 9 -10.58 -24.28 50.73
N ASP A 10 -10.43 -23.12 50.07
CA ASP A 10 -10.09 -21.87 50.76
C ASP A 10 -10.56 -20.62 49.98
N HIS A 11 -10.64 -19.47 50.67
CA HIS A 11 -11.13 -18.18 50.19
C HIS A 11 -9.99 -17.18 49.85
N PRO A 12 -10.19 -16.28 48.87
CA PRO A 12 -9.43 -15.05 48.78
C PRO A 12 -10.11 -13.87 49.51
N MET A 13 -9.44 -13.38 50.55
CA MET A 13 -9.35 -11.94 50.88
C MET A 13 -8.50 -11.22 49.78
N LYS A 14 -8.40 -9.90 49.56
CA LYS A 14 -8.85 -8.61 50.17
C LYS A 14 -8.54 -7.49 49.13
N ASP A 15 -8.71 -6.16 49.27
CA ASP A 15 -9.24 -5.17 50.25
C ASP A 15 -10.06 -4.13 49.40
N ALA A 16 -10.72 -3.03 49.80
CA ALA A 16 -10.48 -1.91 50.75
C ALA A 16 -9.42 -0.86 50.28
N GLU A 17 -9.58 0.47 50.37
CA GLU A 17 -10.70 1.32 50.84
C GLU A 17 -10.52 2.84 50.45
N ALA A 18 -11.53 3.68 50.75
CA ALA A 18 -11.42 5.12 51.13
C ALA A 18 -11.45 6.24 50.03
N PRO A 19 -11.62 7.57 50.37
CA PRO A 19 -12.92 8.25 50.14
C PRO A 19 -12.87 9.77 49.76
N ASN A 20 -14.00 10.47 50.00
CA ASN A 20 -14.29 11.94 49.94
C ASN A 20 -14.80 12.49 48.58
N GLY A 21 -15.78 13.40 48.50
CA GLY A 21 -16.73 13.91 49.51
C GLY A 21 -16.90 15.44 49.52
N PHE A 22 -18.09 15.97 49.19
CA PHE A 22 -18.49 17.36 49.46
C PHE A 22 -20.01 17.50 49.62
N ASN A 23 -20.46 18.45 50.43
CA ASN A 23 -21.87 18.61 50.84
C ASN A 23 -22.16 20.05 51.30
N ARG A 24 -23.34 20.63 50.98
CA ARG A 24 -23.83 21.90 51.57
C ARG A 24 -25.31 22.19 51.26
N THR A 25 -26.16 22.21 52.30
CA THR A 25 -27.52 22.81 52.28
C THR A 25 -27.87 23.34 53.68
N SER A 26 -28.43 24.56 53.72
CA SER A 26 -29.01 25.31 54.87
C SER A 26 -28.98 26.81 54.53
N ASN A 27 -29.96 27.70 54.73
CA ASN A 27 -31.37 27.69 55.18
C ASN A 27 -32.05 28.92 54.46
N THR A 28 -33.27 29.45 54.71
CA THR A 28 -34.29 29.30 55.77
C THR A 28 -35.68 29.76 55.28
N SER A 29 -36.75 29.15 55.79
CA SER A 29 -38.07 29.74 56.15
C SER A 29 -38.86 30.72 55.22
N ILE A 30 -40.05 30.24 54.81
CA ILE A 30 -41.40 30.79 55.15
C ILE A 30 -41.98 32.03 54.42
N ASP A 31 -43.32 31.94 54.26
CA ASP A 31 -44.38 32.91 53.90
C ASP A 31 -44.63 33.29 52.42
N ASP A 32 -45.94 33.32 52.10
CA ASP A 32 -46.57 33.78 50.87
C ASP A 32 -46.86 35.29 50.91
N ASP A 33 -46.95 35.96 49.76
CA ASP A 33 -48.08 36.87 49.48
C ASP A 33 -48.27 37.11 47.97
N ASP A 34 -49.50 37.46 47.56
CA ASP A 34 -49.87 37.84 46.20
C ASP A 34 -49.60 39.33 45.92
N THR A 35 -49.12 39.68 44.72
CA THR A 35 -49.69 40.79 43.89
C THR A 35 -49.05 40.85 42.49
N ALA A 36 -49.69 41.56 41.55
CA ALA A 36 -49.39 41.50 40.12
C ALA A 36 -49.03 42.86 39.50
N SER A 37 -48.48 42.81 38.27
CA SER A 37 -48.16 43.93 37.34
C SER A 37 -46.99 44.86 37.79
N GLU A 38 -46.20 45.48 36.90
CA GLU A 38 -46.34 45.73 35.44
C GLU A 38 -45.11 45.26 34.62
N ASP A 39 -45.14 45.46 33.30
CA ASP A 39 -44.25 44.92 32.24
C ASP A 39 -44.01 46.00 31.15
N PRO A 40 -42.96 45.99 30.28
CA PRO A 40 -41.68 45.26 30.27
C PRO A 40 -40.45 46.20 30.37
N GLY A 41 -39.23 45.63 30.45
CA GLY A 41 -37.95 46.35 30.30
C GLY A 41 -36.80 45.43 29.86
N GLU A 42 -36.03 45.89 28.87
CA GLU A 42 -34.95 45.20 28.12
C GLU A 42 -33.94 44.40 28.95
N ASP A 43 -33.58 43.19 28.50
CA ASP A 43 -32.24 42.58 28.61
C ASP A 43 -32.07 41.46 27.54
N ASP A 44 -30.83 41.12 27.18
CA ASP A 44 -30.50 40.23 26.05
C ASP A 44 -30.64 38.72 26.33
N GLU A 45 -31.17 37.95 25.35
CA GLU A 45 -30.94 36.50 25.24
C GLU A 45 -30.44 36.13 23.83
N ASP A 46 -29.34 35.37 23.75
CA ASP A 46 -28.82 34.80 22.51
C ASP A 46 -29.83 33.80 21.89
N PRO A 47 -29.97 33.76 20.55
CA PRO A 47 -30.84 32.78 19.90
C PRO A 47 -30.31 31.35 20.12
N PRO A 48 -31.17 30.38 20.50
CA PRO A 48 -30.73 29.01 20.75
C PRO A 48 -30.20 28.34 19.47
N PRO A 49 -29.32 27.32 19.59
CA PRO A 49 -28.82 26.58 18.45
C PRO A 49 -29.97 26.05 17.58
N GLN A 50 -29.89 26.27 16.26
CA GLN A 50 -30.96 25.86 15.36
C GLN A 50 -31.06 24.34 15.28
N ASP A 51 -32.09 23.78 15.93
CA ASP A 51 -32.46 22.37 15.81
C ASP A 51 -32.70 22.02 14.33
N ILE A 52 -31.84 21.17 13.77
CA ILE A 52 -31.99 20.65 12.41
C ILE A 52 -33.11 19.60 12.43
N THR A 53 -34.35 20.08 12.34
CA THR A 53 -35.55 19.28 12.62
C THR A 53 -35.66 17.99 11.77
N PHE A 54 -36.09 16.91 12.42
CA PHE A 54 -36.25 15.57 11.84
C PHE A 54 -37.09 15.52 10.55
N ASP A 55 -37.96 16.51 10.28
CA ASP A 55 -38.77 16.56 9.06
C ASP A 55 -37.97 16.94 7.80
N GLN A 56 -36.77 17.53 7.91
CA GLN A 56 -35.84 17.65 6.78
C GLN A 56 -35.24 16.29 6.42
N MET A 57 -34.72 15.55 7.41
CA MET A 57 -34.19 14.19 7.22
C MET A 57 -35.22 13.23 6.61
N ARG A 58 -36.51 13.38 6.98
CA ARG A 58 -37.63 12.57 6.48
C ARG A 58 -37.90 12.67 4.97
N ARG A 59 -37.32 13.63 4.24
CA ARG A 59 -37.52 13.76 2.78
C ARG A 59 -36.40 13.13 1.96
N ARG A 60 -35.12 13.35 2.31
CA ARG A 60 -33.99 12.89 1.49
C ARG A 60 -33.87 11.35 1.41
N GLY A 61 -34.28 10.64 2.45
CA GLY A 61 -34.32 9.17 2.46
C GLY A 61 -35.39 8.54 1.56
N LEU A 62 -36.39 9.32 1.13
CA LEU A 62 -37.48 8.89 0.23
C LEU A 62 -37.26 9.32 -1.23
N LEU A 63 -36.28 10.21 -1.48
CA LEU A 63 -35.83 10.52 -2.83
C LEU A 63 -35.24 9.26 -3.48
N PRO A 64 -35.56 8.99 -4.75
CA PRO A 64 -35.09 7.80 -5.43
C PRO A 64 -33.72 8.01 -6.07
N THR A 65 -33.16 6.94 -6.65
CA THR A 65 -31.93 6.99 -7.45
C THR A 65 -32.23 7.41 -8.90
N GLY A 66 -31.35 8.21 -9.51
CA GLY A 66 -31.41 8.56 -10.92
C GLY A 66 -30.59 7.64 -11.83
N CYS A 67 -30.98 7.49 -13.09
CA CYS A 67 -30.25 6.77 -14.13
C CYS A 67 -30.28 7.56 -15.44
N CYS A 68 -29.14 8.08 -15.89
CA CYS A 68 -29.00 8.68 -17.22
C CYS A 68 -28.53 7.62 -18.23
N TYR A 69 -29.23 7.49 -19.36
CA TYR A 69 -28.88 6.61 -20.48
C TYR A 69 -29.55 7.10 -21.78
N ASP A 70 -28.82 7.07 -22.90
CA ASP A 70 -29.36 7.34 -24.23
C ASP A 70 -28.72 6.46 -25.31
N ASP A 71 -29.55 5.78 -26.10
CA ASP A 71 -29.07 4.89 -27.17
C ASP A 71 -28.27 5.62 -28.27
N ARG A 72 -28.38 6.95 -28.41
CA ARG A 72 -27.60 7.75 -29.38
C ARG A 72 -26.11 7.77 -29.07
N MET A 73 -25.71 7.61 -27.81
CA MET A 73 -24.29 7.49 -27.40
C MET A 73 -23.60 6.27 -28.05
N LYS A 74 -24.37 5.25 -28.46
CA LYS A 74 -23.86 4.07 -29.17
C LYS A 74 -23.44 4.36 -30.62
N LEU A 75 -23.78 5.52 -31.17
CA LEU A 75 -23.49 5.86 -32.57
C LEU A 75 -22.01 6.22 -32.80
N HIS A 76 -21.27 6.61 -31.76
CA HIS A 76 -19.81 6.72 -31.81
C HIS A 76 -19.21 5.32 -32.02
N MET A 77 -18.66 5.08 -33.21
CA MET A 77 -18.06 3.83 -33.65
C MET A 77 -16.78 4.15 -34.42
N ASN A 78 -15.85 3.19 -34.47
CA ASN A 78 -14.62 3.31 -35.24
C ASN A 78 -14.94 3.56 -36.74
N ALA A 79 -14.25 4.53 -37.35
CA ALA A 79 -14.39 4.82 -38.78
C ALA A 79 -13.79 3.73 -39.69
N ASP A 80 -12.89 2.88 -39.15
CA ASP A 80 -12.45 1.67 -39.82
C ASP A 80 -13.48 0.54 -39.68
N PHE A 81 -13.73 -0.14 -40.80
CA PHE A 81 -14.65 -1.26 -40.93
C PHE A 81 -13.92 -2.53 -41.39
N SER A 82 -12.59 -2.58 -41.22
CA SER A 82 -11.79 -3.76 -41.54
C SER A 82 -12.16 -4.95 -40.62
N PRO A 83 -11.90 -6.20 -41.04
CA PRO A 83 -12.21 -7.39 -40.23
C PRO A 83 -11.50 -7.45 -38.87
N ASN A 84 -10.46 -6.63 -38.68
CA ASN A 84 -9.64 -6.58 -37.45
C ASN A 84 -9.95 -5.34 -36.58
N ALA A 85 -10.90 -4.48 -36.97
CA ALA A 85 -11.19 -3.20 -36.30
C ALA A 85 -11.90 -3.32 -34.93
N HIS A 86 -11.71 -4.43 -34.18
CA HIS A 86 -12.26 -4.57 -32.84
C HIS A 86 -11.42 -3.78 -31.83
N HIS A 87 -11.80 -2.53 -31.64
CA HIS A 87 -11.32 -1.69 -30.55
C HIS A 87 -11.97 -2.09 -29.19
N PRO A 88 -11.30 -1.96 -28.03
CA PRO A 88 -11.88 -2.32 -26.72
C PRO A 88 -13.04 -1.42 -26.26
N GLU A 89 -12.96 -0.10 -26.43
CA GLU A 89 -14.09 0.81 -26.22
C GLU A 89 -15.15 0.62 -27.31
N ASP A 90 -16.31 0.09 -26.93
CA ASP A 90 -17.33 -0.50 -27.81
C ASP A 90 -18.75 -0.06 -27.38
N PRO A 91 -19.64 0.32 -28.33
CA PRO A 91 -21.05 0.64 -28.06
C PRO A 91 -21.85 -0.38 -27.22
N ARG A 92 -21.43 -1.65 -27.22
CA ARG A 92 -22.01 -2.74 -26.44
C ARG A 92 -21.84 -2.56 -24.93
N ARG A 93 -20.84 -1.80 -24.46
CA ARG A 93 -20.58 -1.57 -23.02
C ARG A 93 -21.80 -0.98 -22.30
N ILE A 94 -22.24 0.20 -22.72
CA ILE A 94 -23.44 0.85 -22.15
C ILE A 94 -24.71 0.03 -22.41
N HIS A 95 -24.78 -0.71 -23.52
CA HIS A 95 -25.93 -1.54 -23.85
C HIS A 95 -26.09 -2.72 -22.88
N GLU A 96 -25.01 -3.47 -22.61
CA GLU A 96 -25.05 -4.62 -21.71
C GLU A 96 -25.27 -4.19 -20.25
N ILE A 97 -24.70 -3.06 -19.79
CA ILE A 97 -25.04 -2.47 -18.48
C ILE A 97 -26.55 -2.20 -18.37
N PHE A 98 -27.12 -1.43 -19.32
CA PHE A 98 -28.53 -1.03 -19.24
C PHE A 98 -29.49 -2.22 -19.43
N LYS A 99 -29.08 -3.22 -20.21
CA LYS A 99 -29.74 -4.52 -20.35
C LYS A 99 -29.65 -5.35 -19.07
N ALA A 100 -28.55 -5.30 -18.33
CA ALA A 100 -28.42 -5.93 -17.01
C ALA A 100 -29.30 -5.23 -15.97
N PHE A 101 -29.35 -3.88 -15.95
CA PHE A 101 -30.28 -3.11 -15.11
C PHE A 101 -31.74 -3.51 -15.37
N LYS A 102 -32.14 -3.64 -16.64
CA LYS A 102 -33.47 -4.14 -17.04
C LYS A 102 -33.72 -5.58 -16.59
N LYS A 103 -32.74 -6.48 -16.78
CA LYS A 103 -32.83 -7.90 -16.43
C LYS A 103 -32.98 -8.14 -14.91
N VAL A 104 -32.32 -7.32 -14.10
CA VAL A 104 -32.37 -7.38 -12.63
C VAL A 104 -33.55 -6.58 -12.06
N GLY A 105 -34.25 -5.79 -12.90
CA GLY A 105 -35.44 -5.03 -12.52
C GLY A 105 -35.15 -3.68 -11.84
N LEU A 106 -33.92 -3.16 -11.95
CA LEU A 106 -33.51 -1.88 -11.35
C LEU A 106 -34.12 -0.66 -12.07
N VAL A 107 -34.49 -0.81 -13.34
CA VAL A 107 -35.19 0.21 -14.14
C VAL A 107 -36.54 -0.32 -14.60
N TYR A 108 -37.55 0.55 -14.63
CA TYR A 108 -38.90 0.20 -15.05
C TYR A 108 -38.99 -0.03 -16.57
N THR A 109 -39.76 -1.04 -16.97
CA THR A 109 -39.91 -1.50 -18.37
C THR A 109 -41.37 -1.74 -18.80
N GLY A 110 -42.34 -1.41 -17.95
CA GLY A 110 -43.76 -1.54 -18.25
C GLY A 110 -44.37 -0.31 -18.95
N PRO A 111 -45.71 -0.23 -19.07
CA PRO A 111 -46.39 0.91 -19.67
C PRO A 111 -46.18 2.21 -18.89
N GLU A 112 -45.98 3.33 -19.60
CA GLU A 112 -45.77 4.65 -18.99
C GLU A 112 -46.96 5.13 -18.15
N ALA A 113 -48.18 4.65 -18.44
CA ALA A 113 -49.40 4.99 -17.71
C ALA A 113 -49.38 4.63 -16.21
N GLU A 114 -48.57 3.64 -15.79
CA GLU A 114 -48.40 3.29 -14.37
C GLU A 114 -47.33 4.17 -13.67
N LEU A 115 -46.48 4.91 -14.41
CA LEU A 115 -45.40 5.72 -13.80
C LEU A 115 -45.91 6.71 -12.72
N PRO A 116 -46.99 7.50 -12.93
CA PRO A 116 -47.48 8.44 -11.91
C PRO A 116 -47.98 7.75 -10.64
N ARG A 117 -48.36 6.46 -10.75
CA ARG A 117 -48.78 5.63 -9.64
C ARG A 117 -47.55 5.04 -8.91
N ILE A 118 -46.58 4.52 -9.65
CA ILE A 118 -45.32 3.98 -9.10
C ILE A 118 -44.53 5.06 -8.36
N MET A 119 -44.45 6.29 -8.89
CA MET A 119 -43.84 7.44 -8.22
C MET A 119 -44.50 7.78 -6.87
N ARG A 120 -45.81 7.50 -6.73
CA ARG A 120 -46.59 7.80 -5.52
C ARG A 120 -46.55 6.67 -4.50
N GLU A 121 -46.64 5.42 -4.95
CA GLU A 121 -46.73 4.23 -4.09
C GLU A 121 -45.35 3.70 -3.68
N CYS A 122 -44.36 3.70 -4.58
CA CYS A 122 -43.05 3.09 -4.36
C CYS A 122 -41.91 3.83 -5.12
N PRO A 123 -41.62 5.11 -4.82
CA PRO A 123 -40.64 5.90 -5.59
C PRO A 123 -39.25 5.27 -5.65
N THR A 124 -38.77 4.68 -4.56
CA THR A 124 -37.42 4.06 -4.48
C THR A 124 -37.31 2.69 -5.16
N ARG A 125 -38.39 2.13 -5.71
CA ARG A 125 -38.40 0.78 -6.31
C ARG A 125 -37.60 0.65 -7.61
N TYR A 126 -37.42 1.76 -8.33
CA TYR A 126 -36.72 1.80 -9.61
C TYR A 126 -35.82 3.05 -9.66
N MET A 127 -34.76 2.99 -10.46
CA MET A 127 -34.02 4.19 -10.85
C MET A 127 -34.80 4.98 -11.89
N TRP A 128 -34.91 6.30 -11.71
CA TRP A 128 -35.68 7.17 -12.60
C TRP A 128 -34.83 7.72 -13.72
N ARG A 129 -35.40 7.77 -14.93
CA ARG A 129 -34.68 8.20 -16.12
C ARG A 129 -34.37 9.69 -16.06
N ILE A 130 -33.08 10.02 -15.97
CA ILE A 130 -32.56 11.36 -16.26
C ILE A 130 -32.36 11.44 -17.79
N PRO A 131 -32.90 12.44 -18.49
CA PRO A 131 -32.74 12.57 -19.93
C PRO A 131 -31.35 13.14 -20.29
N ALA A 132 -30.60 12.45 -21.15
CA ALA A 132 -29.38 13.01 -21.71
C ALA A 132 -29.69 14.10 -22.74
N ARG A 133 -29.03 15.25 -22.61
CA ARG A 133 -28.99 16.33 -23.61
C ARG A 133 -27.57 16.51 -24.13
N ALA A 134 -27.40 17.31 -25.18
CA ALA A 134 -26.09 17.84 -25.50
C ALA A 134 -25.65 18.86 -24.44
N ALA A 135 -24.37 18.82 -24.06
CA ALA A 135 -23.70 19.95 -23.44
C ALA A 135 -23.61 21.13 -24.43
N THR A 136 -23.62 22.36 -23.95
CA THR A 136 -23.35 23.55 -24.78
C THR A 136 -21.85 23.81 -24.89
N ARG A 137 -21.45 24.67 -25.84
CA ARG A 137 -20.05 25.07 -26.00
C ARG A 137 -19.51 25.75 -24.75
N GLU A 138 -20.34 26.57 -24.12
CA GLU A 138 -20.04 27.33 -22.91
C GLU A 138 -19.78 26.38 -21.73
N GLU A 139 -20.62 25.36 -21.55
CA GLU A 139 -20.43 24.33 -20.51
C GLU A 139 -19.12 23.55 -20.69
N ILE A 140 -18.82 23.08 -21.91
CA ILE A 140 -17.56 22.38 -22.21
C ILE A 140 -16.34 23.30 -21.96
N CYS A 141 -16.43 24.57 -22.33
CA CYS A 141 -15.35 25.54 -22.15
C CYS A 141 -15.10 25.94 -20.68
N LEU A 142 -15.87 25.43 -19.71
CA LEU A 142 -15.54 25.59 -18.27
C LEU A 142 -14.41 24.65 -17.82
N ALA A 143 -14.12 23.59 -18.59
CA ALA A 143 -13.07 22.61 -18.30
C ALA A 143 -12.10 22.36 -19.47
N HIS A 144 -12.33 22.95 -20.65
CA HIS A 144 -11.49 22.77 -21.84
C HIS A 144 -11.19 24.08 -22.57
N HIS A 145 -10.09 24.10 -23.31
CA HIS A 145 -9.74 25.21 -24.20
C HIS A 145 -10.75 25.33 -25.35
N PRO A 146 -11.15 26.56 -25.76
CA PRO A 146 -12.09 26.76 -26.86
C PRO A 146 -11.66 26.16 -28.21
N ASP A 147 -10.35 25.99 -28.43
CA ASP A 147 -9.82 25.35 -29.65
C ASP A 147 -9.99 23.83 -29.63
N HIS A 148 -9.91 23.18 -28.46
CA HIS A 148 -10.16 21.74 -28.32
C HIS A 148 -11.64 21.40 -28.60
N PHE A 149 -12.58 22.19 -28.07
CA PHE A 149 -13.99 22.10 -28.49
C PHE A 149 -14.13 22.22 -30.01
N SER A 150 -13.41 23.17 -30.62
CA SER A 150 -13.49 23.43 -32.06
C SER A 150 -12.86 22.30 -32.90
N TRP A 151 -11.86 21.60 -32.39
CA TRP A 151 -11.31 20.37 -32.96
C TRP A 151 -12.33 19.22 -32.93
N VAL A 152 -12.98 18.97 -31.76
CA VAL A 152 -13.99 17.90 -31.65
C VAL A 152 -15.22 18.20 -32.52
N GLU A 153 -15.67 19.46 -32.59
CA GLU A 153 -16.75 19.89 -33.51
C GLU A 153 -16.39 19.65 -34.98
N ASN A 154 -15.11 19.81 -35.35
CA ASN A 154 -14.67 19.60 -36.73
C ASN A 154 -14.76 18.13 -37.19
N LEU A 155 -14.83 17.16 -36.26
CA LEU A 155 -15.00 15.73 -36.58
C LEU A 155 -16.33 15.42 -37.30
N ASP A 156 -17.34 16.28 -37.16
CA ASP A 156 -18.64 16.19 -37.86
C ASP A 156 -18.57 16.71 -39.31
N LYS A 157 -17.50 17.46 -39.64
CA LYS A 157 -17.36 18.20 -40.91
C LYS A 157 -16.39 17.53 -41.90
N ILE A 158 -15.51 16.67 -41.41
CA ILE A 158 -14.52 15.93 -42.20
C ILE A 158 -15.08 14.61 -42.74
N SER A 159 -14.54 14.12 -43.86
CA SER A 159 -15.05 12.92 -44.52
C SER A 159 -14.72 11.63 -43.77
N SER A 160 -15.50 10.57 -44.04
CA SER A 160 -15.23 9.22 -43.52
C SER A 160 -13.91 8.60 -44.01
N ALA A 161 -13.24 9.21 -45.00
CA ALA A 161 -11.90 8.82 -45.42
C ALA A 161 -10.84 9.48 -44.53
N GLU A 162 -11.00 10.77 -44.24
CA GLU A 162 -10.13 11.52 -43.32
C GLU A 162 -10.27 11.03 -41.87
N LEU A 163 -11.48 10.69 -41.42
CA LEU A 163 -11.72 10.07 -40.11
C LEU A 163 -10.99 8.72 -39.93
N ARG A 164 -10.81 7.93 -41.01
CA ARG A 164 -9.99 6.70 -40.97
C ARG A 164 -8.50 6.96 -40.95
N GLU A 165 -8.05 8.07 -41.54
CA GLU A 165 -6.66 8.49 -41.46
C GLU A 165 -6.34 9.03 -40.06
N LEU A 166 -7.20 9.91 -39.53
CA LEU A 166 -7.09 10.45 -38.18
C LEU A 166 -7.15 9.33 -37.12
N THR A 167 -8.07 8.37 -37.25
CA THR A 167 -8.09 7.18 -36.39
C THR A 167 -6.77 6.42 -36.45
N ARG A 168 -6.26 6.09 -37.64
CA ARG A 168 -4.99 5.36 -37.76
C ARG A 168 -3.77 6.13 -37.22
N GLN A 169 -3.88 7.44 -37.02
CA GLN A 169 -2.83 8.27 -36.40
C GLN A 169 -2.98 8.32 -34.87
N TYR A 170 -4.20 8.49 -34.35
CA TYR A 170 -4.48 8.67 -32.92
C TYR A 170 -4.72 7.35 -32.15
N ASP A 171 -5.03 6.24 -32.83
CA ASP A 171 -5.14 4.88 -32.26
C ASP A 171 -3.76 4.22 -32.02
N GLN A 172 -2.67 4.94 -32.33
CA GLN A 172 -1.29 4.55 -32.04
C GLN A 172 -0.72 5.40 -30.90
N GLY A 173 0.28 4.89 -30.18
CA GLY A 173 1.07 5.67 -29.23
C GLY A 173 0.35 5.93 -27.90
N ARG A 174 0.38 7.17 -27.42
CA ARG A 174 -0.16 7.59 -26.12
C ARG A 174 -1.60 8.10 -26.26
N GLU A 175 -1.90 8.68 -27.40
CA GLU A 175 -3.14 9.34 -27.76
C GLU A 175 -4.32 8.39 -27.59
N SER A 176 -4.18 7.14 -28.06
CA SER A 176 -5.11 6.01 -27.89
C SER A 176 -6.58 6.42 -28.07
N LEU A 177 -6.92 6.86 -29.28
CA LEU A 177 -8.22 7.45 -29.61
C LEU A 177 -8.63 7.10 -31.05
N TYR A 178 -9.76 6.42 -31.20
CA TYR A 178 -10.43 6.30 -32.50
C TYR A 178 -11.47 7.40 -32.69
N VAL A 179 -11.74 7.74 -33.96
CA VAL A 179 -12.79 8.71 -34.32
C VAL A 179 -13.79 8.11 -35.31
N GLY A 180 -14.92 8.79 -35.49
CA GLY A 180 -16.01 8.42 -36.39
C GLY A 180 -17.05 9.53 -36.48
N SER A 181 -17.90 9.49 -37.50
CA SER A 181 -18.75 10.63 -37.90
C SER A 181 -19.83 11.04 -36.89
N MET A 182 -20.05 10.24 -35.84
CA MET A 182 -21.00 10.56 -34.75
C MET A 182 -20.30 10.81 -33.40
N SER A 183 -18.96 10.94 -33.39
CA SER A 183 -18.18 11.10 -32.15
C SER A 183 -18.48 12.42 -31.45
N TYR A 184 -18.61 13.51 -32.21
CA TYR A 184 -18.94 14.83 -31.66
C TYR A 184 -20.28 14.83 -30.90
N GLN A 185 -21.34 14.33 -31.54
CA GLN A 185 -22.68 14.30 -30.95
C GLN A 185 -22.75 13.31 -29.78
N ALA A 186 -22.02 12.20 -29.83
CA ALA A 186 -21.92 11.29 -28.70
C ALA A 186 -21.16 11.92 -27.52
N ALA A 187 -20.04 12.62 -27.77
CA ALA A 187 -19.27 13.33 -26.74
C ALA A 187 -20.10 14.44 -26.07
N LEU A 188 -20.83 15.25 -26.84
CA LEU A 188 -21.77 16.23 -26.29
C LEU A 188 -22.89 15.58 -25.45
N LEU A 189 -23.41 14.42 -25.87
CA LEU A 189 -24.42 13.67 -25.11
C LEU A 189 -23.83 13.04 -23.84
N SER A 190 -22.58 12.59 -23.86
CA SER A 190 -21.87 12.01 -22.70
C SER A 190 -21.68 13.08 -21.63
N ALA A 191 -21.07 14.21 -22.00
CA ALA A 191 -20.85 15.34 -21.11
C ALA A 191 -22.18 15.92 -20.59
N GLY A 192 -23.17 16.13 -21.48
CA GLY A 192 -24.51 16.60 -21.08
C GLY A 192 -25.26 15.61 -20.19
N GLY A 193 -25.04 14.31 -20.35
CA GLY A 193 -25.54 13.26 -19.46
C GLY A 193 -24.89 13.29 -18.07
N ALA A 194 -23.59 13.55 -17.98
CA ALA A 194 -22.88 13.75 -16.72
C ALA A 194 -23.34 15.03 -16.01
N ILE A 195 -23.48 16.15 -16.74
CA ILE A 195 -24.01 17.42 -16.24
C ILE A 195 -25.40 17.19 -15.62
N GLU A 196 -26.37 16.68 -16.37
CA GLU A 196 -27.73 16.49 -15.85
C GLU A 196 -27.78 15.49 -14.68
N THR A 197 -26.93 14.46 -14.68
CA THR A 197 -26.80 13.53 -13.56
C THR A 197 -26.36 14.25 -12.28
N CYS A 198 -25.30 15.07 -12.35
CA CYS A 198 -24.82 15.83 -11.20
C CYS A 198 -25.83 16.90 -10.75
N LYS A 199 -26.40 17.68 -11.69
CA LYS A 199 -27.39 18.73 -11.38
C LYS A 199 -28.63 18.18 -10.67
N ASN A 200 -29.13 17.01 -11.06
CA ASN A 200 -30.29 16.37 -10.41
C ASN A 200 -29.97 15.89 -8.97
N VAL A 201 -28.74 15.48 -8.69
CA VAL A 201 -28.27 15.08 -7.35
C VAL A 201 -28.05 16.31 -6.45
N VAL A 202 -27.39 17.35 -6.98
CA VAL A 202 -27.12 18.62 -6.28
C VAL A 202 -28.42 19.31 -5.88
N THR A 203 -29.36 19.46 -6.82
CA THR A 203 -30.67 20.09 -6.58
C THR A 203 -31.65 19.22 -5.77
N GLY A 204 -31.28 17.97 -5.45
CA GLY A 204 -32.12 17.08 -4.65
C GLY A 204 -33.39 16.58 -5.35
N GLN A 205 -33.41 16.56 -6.68
CA GLN A 205 -34.47 15.90 -7.45
C GLN A 205 -34.37 14.37 -7.34
N VAL A 206 -33.15 13.86 -7.17
CA VAL A 206 -32.83 12.47 -6.81
C VAL A 206 -31.87 12.46 -5.63
N LYS A 207 -31.80 11.35 -4.90
CA LYS A 207 -30.88 11.18 -3.77
C LYS A 207 -29.42 11.11 -4.25
N ASN A 208 -29.21 10.26 -5.24
CA ASN A 208 -27.96 9.87 -5.89
C ASN A 208 -28.29 9.40 -7.32
N ALA A 209 -27.30 9.21 -8.20
CA ALA A 209 -27.57 8.80 -9.58
C ALA A 209 -26.40 8.10 -10.29
N PHE A 210 -26.71 7.40 -11.39
CA PHE A 210 -25.74 6.72 -12.27
C PHE A 210 -25.91 7.20 -13.72
N ALA A 211 -24.86 7.75 -14.32
CA ALA A 211 -24.75 8.09 -15.74
C ALA A 211 -24.09 6.93 -16.52
N VAL A 212 -24.90 6.17 -17.25
CA VAL A 212 -24.43 5.08 -18.13
C VAL A 212 -24.14 5.69 -19.51
N ILE A 213 -22.98 6.35 -19.60
CA ILE A 213 -22.59 7.26 -20.69
C ILE A 213 -21.38 6.74 -21.48
N ARG A 214 -21.20 7.25 -22.71
CA ARG A 214 -19.98 7.09 -23.53
C ARG A 214 -19.93 8.16 -24.64
N PRO A 215 -18.76 8.57 -25.15
CA PRO A 215 -17.40 8.15 -24.77
C PRO A 215 -17.04 8.52 -23.31
N PRO A 216 -16.02 7.86 -22.72
CA PRO A 216 -15.49 8.21 -21.40
C PRO A 216 -14.88 9.63 -21.39
N GLY A 217 -14.48 10.10 -20.20
CA GLY A 217 -13.99 11.46 -19.98
C GLY A 217 -12.63 11.60 -19.31
N HIS A 218 -12.32 10.78 -18.29
CA HIS A 218 -11.27 11.11 -17.31
C HIS A 218 -9.86 11.39 -17.87
N HIS A 219 -9.48 10.82 -19.03
CA HIS A 219 -8.19 11.07 -19.70
C HIS A 219 -8.11 12.37 -20.50
N ALA A 220 -9.23 12.99 -20.89
CA ALA A 220 -9.24 14.18 -21.75
C ALA A 220 -8.64 15.39 -21.02
N GLU A 221 -7.54 15.92 -21.54
CA GLU A 221 -6.83 17.09 -21.01
C GLU A 221 -7.59 18.39 -21.29
N PHE A 222 -7.13 19.49 -20.70
CA PHE A 222 -7.70 20.82 -20.95
C PHE A 222 -7.75 21.16 -22.46
N ASP A 223 -6.69 20.85 -23.22
CA ASP A 223 -6.54 21.23 -24.62
C ASP A 223 -6.38 20.06 -25.61
N ALA A 224 -6.48 18.80 -25.16
CA ALA A 224 -6.29 17.62 -26.01
C ALA A 224 -7.16 16.40 -25.63
N PRO A 225 -7.60 15.57 -26.61
CA PRO A 225 -8.23 14.28 -26.35
C PRO A 225 -7.15 13.21 -26.06
N MET A 226 -7.49 12.21 -25.24
CA MET A 226 -6.60 11.09 -24.90
C MET A 226 -7.42 9.90 -24.37
N GLY A 227 -6.93 8.67 -24.52
CA GLY A 227 -7.47 7.48 -23.82
C GLY A 227 -8.97 7.28 -24.04
N PHE A 228 -9.40 7.25 -25.30
CA PHE A 228 -10.79 7.17 -25.75
C PHE A 228 -11.69 8.36 -25.33
N CYS A 229 -11.16 9.36 -24.62
CA CYS A 229 -11.90 10.49 -24.08
C CYS A 229 -11.81 11.72 -25.00
N PHE A 230 -12.96 12.33 -25.29
CA PHE A 230 -13.06 13.56 -26.11
C PHE A 230 -13.24 14.81 -25.26
N PHE A 231 -14.16 14.76 -24.30
CA PHE A 231 -14.39 15.80 -23.30
C PHE A 231 -14.42 15.15 -21.93
N ASN A 232 -13.87 15.83 -20.93
CA ASN A 232 -13.77 15.32 -19.58
C ASN A 232 -15.11 15.51 -18.86
N ASN A 233 -15.98 14.51 -19.01
CA ASN A 233 -17.38 14.53 -18.60
C ASN A 233 -17.58 14.97 -17.14
N VAL A 234 -16.71 14.51 -16.23
CA VAL A 234 -16.78 14.81 -14.80
C VAL A 234 -16.34 16.25 -14.47
N PRO A 235 -15.14 16.74 -14.86
CA PRO A 235 -14.77 18.13 -14.69
C PRO A 235 -15.76 19.14 -15.26
N VAL A 236 -16.31 18.88 -16.46
CA VAL A 236 -17.39 19.71 -17.04
C VAL A 236 -18.62 19.73 -16.10
N ALA A 237 -19.11 18.56 -15.69
CA ALA A 237 -20.28 18.47 -14.81
C ALA A 237 -20.06 19.14 -13.44
N VAL A 238 -18.86 19.01 -12.88
CA VAL A 238 -18.45 19.64 -11.62
C VAL A 238 -18.39 21.17 -11.76
N ARG A 239 -17.77 21.70 -12.81
CA ARG A 239 -17.70 23.14 -13.07
C ARG A 239 -19.06 23.76 -13.30
N VAL A 240 -19.95 23.10 -14.06
CA VAL A 240 -21.34 23.55 -14.23
C VAL A 240 -22.08 23.56 -12.89
N CYS A 241 -21.92 22.53 -12.04
CA CYS A 241 -22.58 22.52 -10.72
C CYS A 241 -22.03 23.57 -9.75
N GLN A 242 -20.72 23.86 -9.78
CA GLN A 242 -20.11 24.95 -9.00
C GLN A 242 -20.58 26.33 -9.48
N GLN A 243 -20.78 26.51 -10.78
CA GLN A 243 -21.25 27.78 -11.37
C GLN A 243 -22.75 28.02 -11.13
N ASP A 244 -23.58 27.01 -11.35
CA ASP A 244 -25.04 27.12 -11.26
C ASP A 244 -25.56 27.08 -9.81
N TYR A 245 -24.82 26.41 -8.90
CA TYR A 245 -25.24 26.15 -7.51
C TYR A 245 -24.13 26.42 -6.47
N PRO A 246 -23.45 27.58 -6.49
CA PRO A 246 -22.28 27.86 -5.64
C PRO A 246 -22.57 27.75 -4.14
N ASP A 247 -23.81 28.02 -3.70
CA ASP A 247 -24.21 27.99 -2.29
C ASP A 247 -24.41 26.57 -1.72
N ILE A 248 -24.52 25.55 -2.58
CA ILE A 248 -24.86 24.16 -2.17
C ILE A 248 -23.98 23.06 -2.82
N CYS A 249 -23.03 23.45 -3.67
CA CYS A 249 -22.11 22.58 -4.39
C CYS A 249 -20.76 23.27 -4.64
N ARG A 250 -20.10 23.75 -3.58
CA ARG A 250 -18.80 24.41 -3.69
C ARG A 250 -17.65 23.38 -3.70
N LYS A 251 -17.58 22.56 -2.65
CA LYS A 251 -16.56 21.53 -2.47
C LYS A 251 -17.00 20.22 -3.10
N VAL A 252 -16.20 19.66 -4.00
CA VAL A 252 -16.50 18.39 -4.65
C VAL A 252 -15.38 17.39 -4.44
N LEU A 253 -15.73 16.17 -4.00
CA LEU A 253 -14.84 15.02 -4.07
C LEU A 253 -15.07 14.34 -5.42
N ILE A 254 -14.02 14.23 -6.23
CA ILE A 254 -13.97 13.32 -7.36
C ILE A 254 -13.13 12.11 -6.94
N LEU A 255 -13.76 10.93 -6.87
CA LEU A 255 -13.04 9.68 -6.75
C LEU A 255 -12.96 9.03 -8.14
N ASP A 256 -11.76 8.68 -8.57
CA ASP A 256 -11.53 7.81 -9.72
C ASP A 256 -11.11 6.41 -9.23
N TRP A 257 -11.84 5.38 -9.66
CA TRP A 257 -11.51 3.98 -9.43
C TRP A 257 -11.31 3.18 -10.73
N ASP A 258 -11.25 3.86 -11.87
CA ASP A 258 -10.74 3.28 -13.11
C ASP A 258 -9.30 2.77 -12.88
N VAL A 259 -8.90 1.73 -13.59
CA VAL A 259 -7.56 1.16 -13.43
C VAL A 259 -6.46 2.09 -13.95
N HIS A 260 -6.81 3.06 -14.79
CA HIS A 260 -5.90 4.06 -15.33
C HIS A 260 -5.96 5.37 -14.53
N HIS A 261 -4.87 6.13 -14.55
CA HIS A 261 -4.86 7.48 -13.97
C HIS A 261 -5.64 8.45 -14.87
N GLY A 262 -6.75 8.99 -14.37
CA GLY A 262 -7.47 10.12 -14.98
C GLY A 262 -6.65 11.43 -14.97
N ASN A 263 -5.61 11.47 -15.80
CA ASN A 263 -4.66 12.58 -15.93
C ASN A 263 -5.36 13.92 -16.21
N GLY A 264 -6.37 13.93 -17.09
CA GLY A 264 -7.13 15.14 -17.40
C GLY A 264 -7.90 15.69 -16.19
N VAL A 265 -8.48 14.82 -15.35
CA VAL A 265 -9.18 15.24 -14.12
C VAL A 265 -8.18 15.85 -13.13
N GLN A 266 -7.03 15.19 -12.92
CA GLN A 266 -5.94 15.72 -12.10
C GLN A 266 -5.52 17.11 -12.59
N ASN A 267 -5.23 17.25 -13.89
CA ASN A 267 -4.63 18.46 -14.45
C ASN A 267 -5.61 19.65 -14.47
N ILE A 268 -6.89 19.43 -14.77
CA ILE A 268 -7.93 20.48 -14.78
C ILE A 268 -8.21 21.05 -13.37
N PHE A 269 -7.93 20.29 -12.30
CA PHE A 269 -8.17 20.69 -10.91
C PHE A 269 -6.90 20.86 -10.06
N TYR A 270 -5.70 20.72 -10.63
CA TYR A 270 -4.43 20.63 -9.87
C TYR A 270 -4.13 21.82 -8.95
N GLN A 271 -4.75 22.98 -9.22
CA GLN A 271 -4.63 24.23 -8.44
C GLN A 271 -5.89 24.61 -7.65
N ASP A 272 -6.95 23.79 -7.64
CA ASP A 272 -8.26 24.16 -7.06
C ASP A 272 -8.43 23.68 -5.60
N PRO A 273 -8.56 24.58 -4.60
CA PRO A 273 -8.77 24.20 -3.21
C PRO A 273 -10.14 23.54 -2.94
N ASN A 274 -11.10 23.69 -3.86
CA ASN A 274 -12.49 23.24 -3.69
C ASN A 274 -12.76 21.91 -4.41
N VAL A 275 -11.82 21.33 -5.16
CA VAL A 275 -11.99 20.01 -5.79
C VAL A 275 -10.90 19.07 -5.30
N LEU A 276 -11.32 18.06 -4.53
CA LEU A 276 -10.46 16.98 -4.06
C LEU A 276 -10.52 15.84 -5.08
N TYR A 277 -9.41 15.56 -5.75
CA TYR A 277 -9.25 14.40 -6.62
C TYR A 277 -8.49 13.28 -5.92
N ILE A 278 -9.06 12.08 -5.91
CA ILE A 278 -8.44 10.86 -5.38
C ILE A 278 -8.53 9.77 -6.45
N SER A 279 -7.42 9.14 -6.83
CA SER A 279 -7.36 8.13 -7.90
C SER A 279 -6.68 6.84 -7.45
N LEU A 280 -7.26 5.67 -7.76
CA LEU A 280 -6.74 4.33 -7.41
C LEU A 280 -6.42 3.51 -8.66
N HIS A 281 -5.25 3.75 -9.25
CA HIS A 281 -4.86 3.26 -10.57
C HIS A 281 -3.58 2.42 -10.54
N VAL A 282 -3.35 1.58 -11.56
CA VAL A 282 -2.05 0.92 -11.79
C VAL A 282 -1.07 1.95 -12.36
N TYR A 283 0.12 2.05 -11.78
CA TYR A 283 1.12 3.07 -12.15
C TYR A 283 2.44 2.45 -12.65
N GLN A 284 2.93 1.37 -12.01
CA GLN A 284 4.21 0.73 -12.36
C GLN A 284 5.39 1.73 -12.53
N ASN A 285 5.47 2.74 -11.64
CA ASN A 285 6.43 3.86 -11.72
C ASN A 285 6.34 4.72 -13.00
N GLY A 286 5.16 4.80 -13.61
CA GLY A 286 4.88 5.57 -14.82
C GLY A 286 5.08 4.78 -16.12
N LEU A 287 5.10 3.44 -16.03
CA LEU A 287 5.17 2.52 -17.18
C LEU A 287 3.79 2.05 -17.66
N PHE A 288 2.79 2.01 -16.77
CA PHE A 288 1.41 1.67 -17.14
C PHE A 288 0.68 2.89 -17.71
N TYR A 289 -0.31 2.68 -18.59
CA TYR A 289 -1.04 3.75 -19.29
C TYR A 289 -1.77 4.69 -18.30
N PRO A 290 -1.75 6.03 -18.49
CA PRO A 290 -1.22 6.80 -19.62
C PRO A 290 0.31 7.01 -19.61
N GLY A 291 1.00 6.58 -18.55
CA GLY A 291 2.45 6.70 -18.39
C GLY A 291 2.92 8.14 -18.17
N LYS A 292 4.23 8.31 -17.96
CA LYS A 292 4.82 9.65 -17.77
C LYS A 292 4.58 10.56 -18.98
N PRO A 293 4.19 11.83 -18.82
CA PRO A 293 3.95 12.75 -19.93
C PRO A 293 5.26 13.06 -20.69
N PRO A 294 5.19 13.47 -21.98
CA PRO A 294 6.38 13.86 -22.74
C PRO A 294 7.06 15.15 -22.26
N ASN A 295 6.40 15.89 -21.36
CA ASN A 295 6.90 17.11 -20.72
C ASN A 295 7.04 16.84 -19.22
N ASP A 296 8.27 16.83 -18.70
CA ASP A 296 8.56 16.57 -17.28
C ASP A 296 7.92 17.60 -16.31
N MET A 297 7.48 18.76 -16.82
CA MET A 297 6.75 19.77 -16.04
C MET A 297 5.26 19.44 -15.84
N THR A 298 4.69 18.52 -16.62
CA THR A 298 3.31 18.05 -16.45
C THR A 298 3.29 16.96 -15.37
N PRO A 299 2.41 17.02 -14.35
CA PRO A 299 2.36 16.01 -13.30
C PRO A 299 1.72 14.70 -13.83
N ASP A 300 2.26 13.56 -13.39
CA ASP A 300 1.79 12.21 -13.72
C ASP A 300 0.98 11.58 -12.57
N GLY A 301 0.71 10.27 -12.64
CA GLY A 301 0.08 9.49 -11.56
C GLY A 301 0.98 9.26 -10.34
N GLY A 302 2.12 9.96 -10.22
CA GLY A 302 3.04 9.81 -9.09
C GLY A 302 2.39 10.10 -7.73
N ILE A 303 2.73 9.30 -6.73
CA ILE A 303 2.22 9.46 -5.34
C ILE A 303 2.72 10.75 -4.66
N ASP A 304 3.73 11.40 -5.24
CA ASP A 304 4.26 12.70 -4.85
C ASP A 304 3.46 13.89 -5.44
N LYS A 305 2.61 13.66 -6.46
CA LYS A 305 1.84 14.71 -7.14
C LYS A 305 0.64 15.14 -6.30
N CYS A 306 0.87 16.07 -5.39
CA CYS A 306 -0.11 16.49 -4.37
C CYS A 306 -0.97 17.71 -4.76
N GLY A 307 -0.87 18.21 -6.00
CA GLY A 307 -1.42 19.51 -6.41
C GLY A 307 -0.39 20.63 -6.27
N THR A 308 -0.73 21.84 -6.71
CA THR A 308 0.11 23.05 -6.50
C THR A 308 -0.73 24.24 -6.04
N ASP A 309 -0.05 25.30 -5.59
CA ASP A 309 -0.67 26.58 -5.26
C ASP A 309 -1.79 26.42 -4.21
N ALA A 310 -3.01 26.87 -4.50
CA ALA A 310 -4.15 26.69 -3.62
C ALA A 310 -4.72 25.25 -3.61
N GLY A 311 -4.45 24.45 -4.64
CA GLY A 311 -4.82 23.04 -4.74
C GLY A 311 -3.86 22.08 -4.04
N LEU A 312 -2.81 22.58 -3.37
CA LEU A 312 -1.85 21.74 -2.68
C LEU A 312 -2.51 20.91 -1.56
N GLY A 313 -2.31 19.59 -1.61
CA GLY A 313 -2.98 18.60 -0.79
C GLY A 313 -4.36 18.17 -1.29
N LYS A 314 -4.85 18.66 -2.44
CA LYS A 314 -6.15 18.28 -3.03
C LYS A 314 -6.05 17.29 -4.19
N ASN A 315 -4.84 16.88 -4.56
CA ASN A 315 -4.61 15.76 -5.46
C ASN A 315 -4.00 14.57 -4.71
N ILE A 316 -4.57 13.37 -4.88
CA ILE A 316 -4.18 12.15 -4.14
C ILE A 316 -4.12 10.94 -5.06
N ASN A 317 -2.92 10.61 -5.52
CA ASN A 317 -2.67 9.40 -6.31
C ASN A 317 -2.34 8.20 -5.40
N ILE A 318 -3.13 7.13 -5.52
CA ILE A 318 -2.83 5.79 -4.98
C ILE A 318 -2.34 4.91 -6.14
N GLY A 319 -1.20 5.31 -6.71
CA GLY A 319 -0.58 4.62 -7.85
C GLY A 319 0.01 3.26 -7.43
N TRP A 320 -0.64 2.17 -7.84
CA TRP A 320 -0.20 0.82 -7.53
C TRP A 320 1.10 0.46 -8.24
N HIS A 321 1.99 -0.20 -7.51
CA HIS A 321 3.32 -0.61 -7.99
C HIS A 321 3.28 -1.65 -9.14
N ASP A 322 2.18 -2.39 -9.27
CA ASP A 322 1.97 -3.43 -10.26
C ASP A 322 0.47 -3.71 -10.47
N GLN A 323 0.13 -4.54 -11.46
CA GLN A 323 -1.21 -5.12 -11.64
C GLN A 323 -1.51 -6.19 -10.57
N GLY A 324 -2.73 -6.75 -10.59
CA GLY A 324 -3.14 -7.84 -9.70
C GLY A 324 -3.56 -7.44 -8.29
N MET A 325 -3.84 -6.15 -8.06
CA MET A 325 -4.49 -5.68 -6.82
C MET A 325 -5.97 -6.13 -6.81
N GLY A 326 -6.56 -6.33 -5.63
CA GLY A 326 -7.97 -6.71 -5.51
C GLY A 326 -8.64 -6.18 -4.25
N ASP A 327 -9.66 -6.89 -3.78
CA ASP A 327 -10.55 -6.46 -2.68
C ASP A 327 -9.80 -6.06 -1.39
N GLY A 328 -8.69 -6.71 -1.07
CA GLY A 328 -7.89 -6.43 0.12
C GLY A 328 -7.17 -5.07 0.04
N GLU A 329 -6.62 -4.75 -1.13
CA GLU A 329 -5.92 -3.50 -1.42
C GLU A 329 -6.88 -2.32 -1.49
N TYR A 330 -7.98 -2.46 -2.24
CA TYR A 330 -8.97 -1.40 -2.41
C TYR A 330 -9.71 -1.10 -1.10
N MET A 331 -10.09 -2.11 -0.31
CA MET A 331 -10.66 -1.87 1.02
C MET A 331 -9.67 -1.22 1.99
N ALA A 332 -8.40 -1.60 1.96
CA ALA A 332 -7.37 -0.96 2.77
C ALA A 332 -7.11 0.49 2.36
N ALA A 333 -7.09 0.80 1.06
CA ALA A 333 -7.00 2.16 0.55
C ALA A 333 -8.18 3.03 1.01
N PHE A 334 -9.40 2.49 0.91
CA PHE A 334 -10.61 3.17 1.35
C PHE A 334 -10.61 3.47 2.85
N GLN A 335 -10.30 2.47 3.67
CA GLN A 335 -10.34 2.59 5.13
C GLN A 335 -9.21 3.46 5.69
N LYS A 336 -8.03 3.45 5.06
CA LYS A 336 -6.85 4.17 5.56
C LYS A 336 -6.63 5.55 4.97
N ILE A 337 -7.09 5.82 3.75
CA ILE A 337 -6.76 7.06 3.00
C ILE A 337 -8.03 7.75 2.50
N VAL A 338 -8.81 7.09 1.63
CA VAL A 338 -9.95 7.73 0.94
C VAL A 338 -10.99 8.25 1.94
N MET A 339 -11.50 7.40 2.82
CA MET A 339 -12.59 7.76 3.73
C MET A 339 -12.18 8.70 4.88
N PRO A 340 -11.00 8.58 5.50
CA PRO A 340 -10.51 9.59 6.45
C PRO A 340 -10.39 10.97 5.80
N ILE A 341 -9.70 11.08 4.66
CA ILE A 341 -9.46 12.36 3.99
C ILE A 341 -10.77 12.96 3.45
N ALA A 342 -11.64 12.15 2.84
CA ALA A 342 -12.92 12.60 2.34
C ALA A 342 -13.83 13.14 3.46
N LYS A 343 -13.75 12.59 4.69
CA LYS A 343 -14.47 13.12 5.86
C LYS A 343 -13.87 14.43 6.37
N GLU A 344 -12.55 14.55 6.40
CA GLU A 344 -11.87 15.80 6.78
C GLU A 344 -12.13 16.93 5.75
N PHE A 345 -12.20 16.60 4.46
CA PHE A 345 -12.58 17.54 3.41
C PHE A 345 -14.04 17.98 3.49
N ASN A 346 -14.92 17.07 3.93
CA ASN A 346 -16.37 17.25 4.06
C ASN A 346 -17.02 17.85 2.78
N PRO A 347 -17.08 17.09 1.66
CA PRO A 347 -17.54 17.58 0.37
C PRO A 347 -19.05 17.85 0.34
N ASP A 348 -19.47 18.80 -0.51
CA ASP A 348 -20.87 19.13 -0.78
C ASP A 348 -21.47 18.23 -1.87
N LEU A 349 -20.65 17.51 -2.63
CA LEU A 349 -20.99 16.52 -3.66
C LEU A 349 -19.87 15.48 -3.78
N VAL A 350 -20.22 14.21 -3.98
CA VAL A 350 -19.28 13.18 -4.44
C VAL A 350 -19.60 12.79 -5.87
N VAL A 351 -18.60 12.85 -6.75
CA VAL A 351 -18.64 12.27 -8.09
C VAL A 351 -17.68 11.09 -8.15
N ILE A 352 -18.11 9.98 -8.75
CA ILE A 352 -17.29 8.80 -8.99
C ILE A 352 -17.05 8.68 -10.49
N SER A 353 -15.80 8.89 -10.92
CA SER A 353 -15.31 8.41 -12.22
C SER A 353 -15.17 6.89 -12.10
N ALA A 354 -16.10 6.18 -12.75
CA ALA A 354 -16.38 4.78 -12.50
C ALA A 354 -16.00 3.93 -13.70
N GLY A 355 -14.69 3.68 -13.83
CA GLY A 355 -14.19 2.55 -14.60
C GLY A 355 -14.54 1.21 -13.95
N PHE A 356 -14.49 0.15 -14.75
CA PHE A 356 -14.67 -1.24 -14.29
C PHE A 356 -13.66 -2.20 -14.93
N ASP A 357 -12.52 -1.70 -15.36
CA ASP A 357 -11.34 -2.44 -15.83
C ASP A 357 -10.41 -2.86 -14.69
N ALA A 358 -10.55 -2.28 -13.50
CA ALA A 358 -9.97 -2.85 -12.29
C ALA A 358 -10.71 -4.14 -11.82
N ALA A 359 -11.83 -4.52 -12.48
CA ALA A 359 -12.70 -5.60 -12.06
C ALA A 359 -12.19 -7.00 -12.45
N ASP A 360 -12.50 -7.99 -11.61
CA ASP A 360 -12.18 -9.40 -11.88
C ASP A 360 -12.71 -9.87 -13.25
N GLY A 361 -11.78 -10.31 -14.10
CA GLY A 361 -12.00 -10.75 -15.47
C GLY A 361 -11.73 -9.70 -16.55
N ASP A 362 -11.34 -8.46 -16.23
CA ASP A 362 -10.86 -7.50 -17.22
C ASP A 362 -9.34 -7.64 -17.46
N GLU A 363 -8.99 -8.14 -18.65
CA GLU A 363 -7.61 -8.46 -19.02
C GLU A 363 -6.75 -7.21 -19.32
N LEU A 364 -7.37 -6.05 -19.55
CA LEU A 364 -6.66 -4.81 -19.88
C LEU A 364 -6.14 -4.15 -18.60
N GLY A 365 -6.98 -4.03 -17.56
CA GLY A 365 -6.56 -3.53 -16.26
C GLY A 365 -5.77 -4.55 -15.43
N GLY A 366 -6.08 -5.84 -15.55
CA GLY A 366 -5.34 -6.92 -14.90
C GLY A 366 -5.45 -6.91 -13.36
N CYS A 367 -6.51 -6.32 -12.80
CA CYS A 367 -6.82 -6.36 -11.37
C CYS A 367 -8.01 -7.28 -11.08
N PHE A 368 -8.25 -7.54 -9.79
CA PHE A 368 -9.20 -8.54 -9.31
C PHE A 368 -10.23 -7.95 -8.33
N VAL A 369 -10.74 -6.74 -8.61
CA VAL A 369 -11.77 -6.10 -7.78
C VAL A 369 -13.13 -6.76 -8.03
N SER A 370 -13.74 -7.31 -7.00
CA SER A 370 -15.03 -7.99 -7.11
C SER A 370 -16.20 -7.00 -7.16
N PRO A 371 -17.36 -7.39 -7.74
CA PRO A 371 -18.59 -6.59 -7.66
C PRO A 371 -19.02 -6.29 -6.21
N SER A 372 -18.70 -7.17 -5.26
CA SER A 372 -18.93 -6.94 -3.83
C SER A 372 -18.06 -5.78 -3.31
N CYS A 373 -16.79 -5.69 -3.72
CA CYS A 373 -15.90 -4.60 -3.36
C CYS A 373 -16.41 -3.26 -3.91
N TYR A 374 -16.83 -3.20 -5.18
CA TYR A 374 -17.49 -2.00 -5.74
C TYR A 374 -18.75 -1.58 -4.96
N ALA A 375 -19.56 -2.53 -4.49
CA ALA A 375 -20.69 -2.25 -3.61
C ALA A 375 -20.24 -1.65 -2.24
N HIS A 376 -19.20 -2.20 -1.61
CA HIS A 376 -18.65 -1.64 -0.36
C HIS A 376 -18.03 -0.25 -0.54
N MET A 377 -17.29 -0.03 -1.63
CA MET A 377 -16.74 1.28 -2.00
C MET A 377 -17.85 2.32 -2.18
N THR A 378 -18.89 1.99 -2.94
CA THR A 378 -20.08 2.84 -3.14
C THR A 378 -20.76 3.16 -1.80
N HIS A 379 -20.95 2.16 -0.95
CA HIS A 379 -21.63 2.32 0.34
C HIS A 379 -20.89 3.25 1.29
N MET A 380 -19.55 3.16 1.34
CA MET A 380 -18.74 4.06 2.14
C MET A 380 -18.84 5.51 1.67
N LEU A 381 -18.80 5.75 0.35
CA LEU A 381 -18.92 7.10 -0.23
C LEU A 381 -20.32 7.71 -0.02
N MET A 382 -21.37 6.88 0.01
CA MET A 382 -22.73 7.32 0.35
C MET A 382 -22.92 7.82 1.79
N SER A 383 -21.90 7.72 2.65
CA SER A 383 -21.88 8.37 3.98
C SER A 383 -21.41 9.83 3.97
N LEU A 384 -20.99 10.35 2.82
CA LEU A 384 -20.52 11.73 2.60
C LEU A 384 -21.62 12.57 1.93
N ALA A 385 -21.53 13.90 2.00
CA ALA A 385 -22.36 14.85 1.24
C ALA A 385 -23.89 14.60 1.33
N ASP A 386 -24.42 14.19 2.48
CA ASP A 386 -25.82 13.74 2.66
C ASP A 386 -26.28 12.63 1.70
N GLY A 387 -25.34 11.82 1.21
CA GLY A 387 -25.57 10.80 0.19
C GLY A 387 -25.69 11.34 -1.24
N LYS A 388 -25.34 12.61 -1.50
CA LYS A 388 -25.19 13.19 -2.85
C LYS A 388 -24.03 12.51 -3.59
N VAL A 389 -24.31 11.37 -4.21
CA VAL A 389 -23.35 10.62 -5.03
C VAL A 389 -23.83 10.60 -6.48
N ALA A 390 -22.99 11.05 -7.41
CA ALA A 390 -23.16 10.87 -8.84
C ALA A 390 -22.08 9.90 -9.36
N VAL A 391 -22.49 8.85 -10.07
CA VAL A 391 -21.58 7.87 -10.69
C VAL A 391 -21.54 8.11 -12.18
N CYS A 392 -20.37 8.32 -12.77
CA CYS A 392 -20.18 8.55 -14.20
C CYS A 392 -19.32 7.42 -14.79
N LEU A 393 -19.81 6.73 -15.83
CA LEU A 393 -19.09 5.61 -16.43
C LEU A 393 -17.83 6.06 -17.20
N GLU A 394 -16.69 5.43 -16.91
CA GLU A 394 -15.41 5.63 -17.62
C GLU A 394 -15.03 4.36 -18.41
N GLY A 395 -13.95 3.64 -18.02
CA GLY A 395 -13.43 2.42 -18.64
C GLY A 395 -14.07 1.09 -18.20
N GLY A 396 -13.37 -0.02 -18.39
CA GLY A 396 -13.87 -1.40 -18.27
C GLY A 396 -14.40 -1.97 -19.58
N TYR A 397 -13.78 -3.04 -20.08
CA TYR A 397 -13.90 -3.52 -21.46
C TYR A 397 -14.43 -4.96 -21.54
N ASN A 398 -14.27 -5.77 -20.49
CA ASN A 398 -14.98 -7.03 -20.36
C ASN A 398 -16.48 -6.79 -20.11
N LEU A 399 -17.30 -6.97 -21.16
CA LEU A 399 -18.75 -6.77 -21.16
C LEU A 399 -19.51 -7.51 -20.04
N LYS A 400 -18.98 -8.62 -19.52
CA LYS A 400 -19.55 -9.33 -18.36
C LYS A 400 -19.18 -8.64 -17.06
N ALA A 401 -17.89 -8.34 -16.84
CA ALA A 401 -17.37 -7.74 -15.61
C ALA A 401 -18.01 -6.35 -15.35
N ILE A 402 -17.95 -5.46 -16.34
CA ILE A 402 -18.58 -4.13 -16.29
C ILE A 402 -20.08 -4.21 -15.95
N SER A 403 -20.81 -5.17 -16.53
CA SER A 403 -22.24 -5.33 -16.29
C SER A 403 -22.58 -5.81 -14.88
N VAL A 404 -21.76 -6.68 -14.27
CA VAL A 404 -22.01 -7.16 -12.90
C VAL A 404 -21.56 -6.15 -11.85
N SER A 405 -20.45 -5.46 -12.07
CA SER A 405 -19.95 -4.41 -11.16
C SER A 405 -20.86 -3.18 -11.18
N ALA A 406 -21.29 -2.70 -12.35
CA ALA A 406 -22.26 -1.61 -12.45
C ALA A 406 -23.61 -1.96 -11.78
N VAL A 407 -24.08 -3.22 -11.89
CA VAL A 407 -25.28 -3.69 -11.17
C VAL A 407 -25.09 -3.65 -9.65
N ALA A 408 -23.91 -4.00 -9.13
CA ALA A 408 -23.62 -3.98 -7.70
C ALA A 408 -23.57 -2.54 -7.14
N VAL A 409 -22.95 -1.62 -7.88
CA VAL A 409 -22.97 -0.17 -7.59
C VAL A 409 -24.40 0.36 -7.59
N ALA A 410 -25.18 0.11 -8.66
CA ALA A 410 -26.56 0.59 -8.78
C ALA A 410 -27.49 0.06 -7.67
N LYS A 411 -27.35 -1.21 -7.28
CA LYS A 411 -28.06 -1.79 -6.13
C LYS A 411 -27.74 -1.06 -4.82
N THR A 412 -26.46 -0.74 -4.60
CA THR A 412 -26.03 0.01 -3.41
C THR A 412 -26.58 1.42 -3.40
N LEU A 413 -26.58 2.13 -4.55
CA LEU A 413 -27.20 3.46 -4.69
C LEU A 413 -28.68 3.44 -4.30
N MET A 414 -29.42 2.42 -4.76
CA MET A 414 -30.83 2.20 -4.41
C MET A 414 -31.06 1.77 -2.94
N GLY A 415 -29.99 1.52 -2.17
CA GLY A 415 -30.06 1.19 -0.75
C GLY A 415 -30.11 -0.30 -0.41
N GLU A 416 -29.81 -1.20 -1.36
CA GLU A 416 -29.51 -2.59 -0.99
C GLU A 416 -28.21 -2.66 -0.17
N PRO A 417 -28.13 -3.48 0.89
CA PRO A 417 -26.91 -3.65 1.66
C PRO A 417 -25.84 -4.36 0.80
N PRO A 418 -24.57 -3.92 0.82
CA PRO A 418 -23.49 -4.61 0.12
C PRO A 418 -23.38 -6.10 0.52
N PRO A 419 -23.05 -6.99 -0.42
CA PRO A 419 -22.85 -8.41 -0.11
C PRO A 419 -21.78 -8.63 0.96
N LYS A 420 -21.93 -9.68 1.78
CA LYS A 420 -20.85 -10.11 2.68
C LYS A 420 -19.62 -10.50 1.86
N MET A 421 -18.46 -10.06 2.33
CA MET A 421 -17.17 -10.21 1.65
C MET A 421 -16.12 -10.61 2.68
N GLU A 422 -15.35 -11.66 2.40
CA GLU A 422 -14.16 -11.99 3.19
C GLU A 422 -13.00 -11.15 2.66
N ILE A 423 -12.46 -10.25 3.47
CA ILE A 423 -11.40 -9.32 3.04
C ILE A 423 -10.08 -10.10 2.91
N PRO A 424 -9.45 -10.16 1.71
CA PRO A 424 -8.17 -10.84 1.52
C PRO A 424 -7.03 -10.20 2.33
N LYS A 425 -5.97 -10.97 2.57
CA LYS A 425 -4.72 -10.42 3.12
C LYS A 425 -4.06 -9.53 2.08
N ILE A 426 -3.89 -8.24 2.42
CA ILE A 426 -3.24 -7.26 1.55
C ILE A 426 -1.80 -7.66 1.16
N ASN A 427 -1.44 -7.43 -0.10
CA ASN A 427 -0.09 -7.49 -0.63
C ASN A 427 0.85 -6.57 0.18
N LYS A 428 2.03 -7.08 0.57
CA LYS A 428 3.02 -6.34 1.37
C LYS A 428 3.52 -5.08 0.66
N GLU A 429 3.69 -5.11 -0.66
CA GLU A 429 4.11 -3.92 -1.41
C GLU A 429 2.98 -2.89 -1.53
N ALA A 430 1.73 -3.33 -1.76
CA ALA A 430 0.58 -2.44 -1.71
C ALA A 430 0.42 -1.78 -0.33
N ALA A 431 0.65 -2.51 0.76
CA ALA A 431 0.68 -1.95 2.11
C ALA A 431 1.78 -0.90 2.31
N ARG A 432 2.96 -1.06 1.68
CA ARG A 432 4.02 -0.04 1.66
C ARG A 432 3.65 1.17 0.80
N ILE A 433 2.99 0.98 -0.35
CA ILE A 433 2.48 2.09 -1.17
C ILE A 433 1.49 2.93 -0.37
N LEU A 434 0.50 2.32 0.30
CA LEU A 434 -0.44 3.05 1.16
C LEU A 434 0.25 3.84 2.28
N ALA A 435 1.30 3.28 2.89
CA ALA A 435 2.11 4.00 3.88
C ALA A 435 2.88 5.20 3.27
N LYS A 436 3.38 5.08 2.03
CA LYS A 436 4.00 6.20 1.31
C LYS A 436 3.00 7.28 0.91
N VAL A 437 1.81 6.91 0.43
CA VAL A 437 0.75 7.88 0.13
C VAL A 437 0.35 8.64 1.40
N GLN A 438 0.18 7.93 2.53
CA GLN A 438 -0.05 8.58 3.82
C GLN A 438 1.11 9.54 4.18
N ALA A 439 2.36 9.20 3.87
CA ALA A 439 3.51 10.09 4.09
C ALA A 439 3.48 11.37 3.25
N HIS A 440 3.11 11.28 1.97
CA HIS A 440 2.96 12.45 1.11
C HIS A 440 1.74 13.31 1.47
N GLN A 441 0.70 12.73 2.10
CA GLN A 441 -0.54 13.42 2.45
C GLN A 441 -0.61 13.96 3.90
N ALA A 442 0.17 13.42 4.83
CA ALA A 442 0.34 13.92 6.21
C ALA A 442 0.70 15.42 6.34
N PRO A 443 1.44 16.07 5.41
CA PRO A 443 1.60 17.51 5.41
C PRO A 443 0.29 18.32 5.34
N TYR A 444 -0.76 17.76 4.73
CA TYR A 444 -1.96 18.50 4.33
C TYR A 444 -3.25 18.07 5.03
N TRP A 445 -3.24 16.90 5.68
CA TRP A 445 -4.42 16.29 6.31
C TRP A 445 -4.09 15.79 7.72
N GLU A 446 -4.87 16.21 8.72
CA GLU A 446 -4.69 15.84 10.12
C GLU A 446 -4.87 14.33 10.33
N CYS A 447 -5.89 13.73 9.70
CA CYS A 447 -6.15 12.30 9.76
C CYS A 447 -5.01 11.43 9.18
N MET A 448 -4.14 12.00 8.35
CA MET A 448 -2.95 11.31 7.82
C MET A 448 -1.71 11.47 8.71
N ARG A 449 -1.63 12.50 9.57
CA ARG A 449 -0.43 12.82 10.37
C ARG A 449 0.02 11.72 11.31
N ALA A 450 -0.86 10.82 11.70
CA ALA A 450 -0.56 9.71 12.60
C ALA A 450 0.66 8.91 12.11
N GLY A 451 1.82 9.24 12.68
CA GLY A 451 3.12 8.61 12.52
C GLY A 451 3.70 8.55 11.13
N ILE A 452 4.02 9.71 10.56
CA ILE A 452 5.25 9.87 9.79
C ILE A 452 6.20 10.73 10.61
N VAL A 453 7.30 10.12 11.06
CA VAL A 453 8.42 10.86 11.64
C VAL A 453 9.05 11.66 10.51
N ARG A 454 8.68 12.94 10.40
CA ARG A 454 9.40 13.89 9.54
C ARG A 454 10.82 13.99 10.06
N ILE A 455 11.78 13.45 9.33
CA ILE A 455 13.17 13.93 9.41
C ILE A 455 13.14 15.31 8.75
N PRO A 456 13.42 16.41 9.46
CA PRO A 456 13.49 17.73 8.84
C PRO A 456 14.64 17.74 7.83
N THR A 457 14.38 18.26 6.63
CA THR A 457 15.39 18.53 5.59
C THR A 457 16.56 19.39 6.09
N ASP A 458 16.32 20.10 7.19
CA ASP A 458 17.18 21.12 7.75
C ASP A 458 18.16 20.53 8.79
N ILE A 459 18.00 19.26 9.17
CA ILE A 459 19.02 18.52 9.93
C ILE A 459 20.17 18.23 8.96
N GLN A 460 21.24 19.01 9.08
CA GLN A 460 22.46 18.80 8.32
C GLN A 460 22.98 17.36 8.51
N PRO A 461 23.49 16.69 7.46
CA PRO A 461 24.09 15.35 7.57
C PRO A 461 25.15 15.25 8.68
N THR A 462 25.90 16.34 8.89
CA THR A 462 26.92 16.55 9.92
C THR A 462 26.43 16.38 11.38
N ILE A 463 25.12 16.50 11.63
CA ILE A 463 24.51 16.42 12.98
C ILE A 463 23.75 15.09 13.18
N SER A 464 23.37 14.42 12.08
CA SER A 464 22.63 13.15 12.12
C SER A 464 23.54 11.92 12.10
N SER A 465 22.99 10.74 12.38
CA SER A 465 23.61 9.44 12.06
C SER A 465 22.53 8.36 12.01
N ARG A 466 22.65 7.40 11.07
CA ARG A 466 21.74 6.26 11.01
C ARG A 466 22.01 5.34 12.21
N LEU A 467 20.95 4.80 12.82
CA LEU A 467 21.01 4.14 14.13
C LEU A 467 21.84 2.84 14.13
N HIS A 468 21.98 2.15 12.99
CA HIS A 468 22.82 0.95 12.90
C HIS A 468 24.32 1.26 13.09
N ASP A 469 24.80 2.40 12.59
CA ASP A 469 26.18 2.86 12.79
C ASP A 469 26.44 3.17 14.28
N VAL A 470 25.44 3.70 14.99
CA VAL A 470 25.51 3.98 16.44
C VAL A 470 25.50 2.67 17.25
N ILE A 471 24.61 1.74 16.92
CA ILE A 471 24.53 0.41 17.58
C ILE A 471 25.85 -0.36 17.43
N ARG A 472 26.44 -0.40 16.22
CA ARG A 472 27.72 -1.13 16.02
C ARG A 472 28.87 -0.49 16.81
N ASN A 473 28.89 0.84 16.92
CA ASN A 473 29.87 1.54 17.76
C ASN A 473 29.67 1.28 19.27
N ALA A 474 28.43 1.09 19.73
CA ALA A 474 28.12 0.68 21.10
C ALA A 474 28.53 -0.78 21.37
N GLN A 475 28.23 -1.72 20.46
CA GLN A 475 28.72 -3.11 20.54
C GLN A 475 30.25 -3.15 20.65
N ARG A 476 30.95 -2.38 19.80
CA ARG A 476 32.42 -2.24 19.81
C ARG A 476 32.95 -1.71 21.15
N GLN A 477 32.23 -0.81 21.83
CA GLN A 477 32.58 -0.38 23.19
C GLN A 477 32.37 -1.49 24.23
N ALA A 478 31.24 -2.19 24.20
CA ALA A 478 30.92 -3.27 25.13
C ALA A 478 31.89 -4.48 24.99
N LEU A 479 32.16 -4.93 23.77
CA LEU A 479 33.07 -6.04 23.48
C LEU A 479 34.53 -5.68 23.77
N GLN A 480 34.94 -4.42 23.60
CA GLN A 480 36.25 -3.96 24.08
C GLN A 480 36.31 -4.01 25.61
N ALA A 481 35.30 -3.51 26.32
CA ALA A 481 35.29 -3.47 27.79
C ALA A 481 35.24 -4.86 28.43
N LYS A 482 34.53 -5.82 27.81
CA LYS A 482 34.35 -7.18 28.34
C LYS A 482 35.47 -8.15 27.94
N HIS A 483 35.84 -8.14 26.65
CA HIS A 483 36.71 -9.15 26.04
C HIS A 483 38.01 -8.59 25.46
N ASN A 484 38.29 -7.29 25.64
CA ASN A 484 39.40 -6.57 25.02
C ASN A 484 39.40 -6.65 23.48
N MET A 485 38.26 -6.91 22.84
CA MET A 485 38.19 -7.00 21.38
C MET A 485 38.55 -5.67 20.70
N ILE A 486 39.26 -5.79 19.58
CA ILE A 486 39.79 -4.65 18.80
C ILE A 486 39.24 -4.70 17.36
N PRO A 487 39.07 -3.55 16.69
CA PRO A 487 38.68 -3.54 15.28
C PRO A 487 39.82 -4.08 14.40
N LEU A 488 39.45 -4.95 13.45
CA LEU A 488 40.37 -5.45 12.43
C LEU A 488 40.40 -4.48 11.25
N TYR A 489 41.60 -4.08 10.81
CA TYR A 489 41.76 -3.20 9.65
C TYR A 489 41.39 -3.94 8.35
N ILE A 490 40.72 -3.27 7.43
CA ILE A 490 40.33 -3.81 6.12
C ILE A 490 40.61 -2.74 5.07
N GLN A 491 41.50 -3.04 4.12
CA GLN A 491 41.80 -2.12 3.02
C GLN A 491 40.63 -2.04 2.04
N ARG A 492 40.19 -0.81 1.70
CA ARG A 492 39.10 -0.53 0.75
C ARG A 492 39.41 0.72 -0.08
N GLU A 493 38.77 0.82 -1.23
CA GLU A 493 38.82 2.00 -2.11
C GLU A 493 38.00 3.18 -1.55
N HIS A 494 36.93 2.88 -0.82
CA HIS A 494 36.03 3.87 -0.21
C HIS A 494 35.82 3.61 1.28
N LEU A 495 35.89 4.68 2.07
CA LEU A 495 35.72 4.69 3.53
C LEU A 495 34.33 5.25 3.88
N TYR A 496 33.33 4.38 3.96
CA TYR A 496 31.99 4.72 4.46
C TYR A 496 31.88 4.46 5.95
N LYS A 497 31.06 5.25 6.66
CA LYS A 497 30.85 5.12 8.11
C LYS A 497 30.40 3.73 8.55
N SER A 498 29.53 3.08 7.77
CA SER A 498 29.07 1.70 8.01
C SER A 498 30.12 0.60 7.80
N TYR A 499 31.35 0.96 7.43
CA TYR A 499 32.51 0.06 7.40
C TYR A 499 33.45 0.26 8.61
N GLU A 500 33.28 1.34 9.40
CA GLU A 500 33.97 1.50 10.68
C GLU A 500 33.53 0.40 11.65
N ASN A 501 34.49 -0.20 12.37
CA ASN A 501 34.23 -1.24 13.37
C ASN A 501 33.41 -2.44 12.83
N GLN A 502 33.42 -2.66 11.51
CA GLN A 502 32.62 -3.72 10.88
C GLN A 502 33.08 -5.11 11.35
N VAL A 503 34.39 -5.31 11.49
CA VAL A 503 34.99 -6.56 12.00
C VAL A 503 35.73 -6.31 13.29
N LEU A 504 35.43 -7.11 14.31
CA LEU A 504 36.05 -7.08 15.64
C LEU A 504 36.73 -8.42 15.90
N VAL A 505 37.91 -8.41 16.53
CA VAL A 505 38.67 -9.63 16.84
C VAL A 505 39.15 -9.64 18.29
N THR A 506 39.24 -10.82 18.89
CA THR A 506 39.94 -11.00 20.17
C THR A 506 41.44 -10.72 20.03
N PRO A 507 42.11 -10.16 21.06
CA PRO A 507 43.56 -10.05 21.08
C PRO A 507 44.22 -11.41 20.83
N GLY A 508 45.34 -11.43 20.09
CA GLY A 508 46.13 -12.65 19.90
C GLY A 508 45.59 -13.66 18.88
N LEU A 509 44.44 -13.43 18.23
CA LEU A 509 43.72 -14.35 17.32
C LEU A 509 44.60 -15.22 16.40
N HIS A 510 45.70 -14.68 15.86
CA HIS A 510 46.64 -15.39 14.99
C HIS A 510 47.45 -16.53 15.67
N LYS A 511 47.33 -16.68 16.99
CA LYS A 511 47.98 -17.73 17.81
C LYS A 511 46.98 -18.73 18.40
N GLU A 512 45.68 -18.46 18.30
CA GLU A 512 44.66 -19.28 18.94
C GLU A 512 44.39 -20.52 18.08
N LYS A 513 44.56 -21.70 18.67
CA LYS A 513 44.36 -22.97 17.95
C LYS A 513 42.90 -23.26 17.58
N LYS A 514 41.95 -22.63 18.29
CA LYS A 514 40.52 -22.71 18.03
C LYS A 514 40.01 -21.33 17.65
N VAL A 515 39.39 -21.20 16.48
CA VAL A 515 38.86 -19.92 15.96
C VAL A 515 37.39 -20.04 15.63
N LEU A 516 36.58 -19.09 16.12
CA LEU A 516 35.17 -18.94 15.75
C LEU A 516 34.97 -17.65 14.96
N ILE A 517 34.50 -17.77 13.73
CA ILE A 517 34.12 -16.64 12.87
C ILE A 517 32.59 -16.52 12.92
N ILE A 518 32.07 -15.34 13.24
CA ILE A 518 30.63 -15.07 13.26
C ILE A 518 30.31 -14.04 12.19
N ILE A 519 29.39 -14.36 11.27
CA ILE A 519 28.99 -13.52 10.14
C ILE A 519 27.50 -13.22 10.29
N HIS A 520 27.14 -12.01 10.72
CA HIS A 520 25.81 -11.70 11.24
C HIS A 520 25.16 -10.44 10.63
N ASP A 521 23.83 -10.45 10.52
CA ASP A 521 23.01 -9.24 10.32
C ASP A 521 23.12 -8.30 11.54
N PRO A 522 22.86 -6.98 11.40
CA PRO A 522 22.88 -6.07 12.54
C PRO A 522 21.81 -6.44 13.59
N PRO A 523 22.00 -6.11 14.88
CA PRO A 523 21.05 -6.44 15.95
C PRO A 523 19.61 -6.00 15.67
N GLU A 524 18.65 -6.78 16.17
CA GLU A 524 17.21 -6.52 15.99
C GLU A 524 16.78 -5.35 16.88
N LEU A 525 16.20 -4.30 16.28
CA LEU A 525 15.68 -3.14 17.01
C LEU A 525 14.17 -3.28 17.21
N LEU A 526 13.74 -3.41 18.46
CA LEU A 526 12.33 -3.44 18.85
C LEU A 526 11.97 -2.11 19.52
N ALA A 527 11.31 -1.22 18.79
CA ALA A 527 10.90 0.09 19.27
C ALA A 527 9.37 0.19 19.35
N GLN A 528 8.87 0.62 20.50
CA GLN A 528 7.46 1.02 20.65
C GLN A 528 7.36 2.53 20.40
N PRO A 529 6.80 2.99 19.26
CA PRO A 529 6.50 4.40 19.07
C PRO A 529 5.34 4.83 19.99
N ASP A 530 5.29 6.11 20.32
CA ASP A 530 4.11 6.72 20.93
C ASP A 530 2.85 6.53 20.05
N VAL A 531 1.66 6.56 20.64
CA VAL A 531 0.40 6.32 19.93
C VAL A 531 -0.13 7.58 19.22
N ILE A 532 0.24 8.77 19.72
CA ILE A 532 -0.24 10.08 19.26
C ILE A 532 0.68 10.63 18.17
N ASP A 533 1.96 10.84 18.47
CA ASP A 533 2.91 11.46 17.51
C ASP A 533 3.85 10.45 16.80
N ARG A 534 3.92 9.21 17.31
CA ARG A 534 4.86 8.14 16.92
C ARG A 534 6.33 8.53 16.94
N SER A 535 6.71 9.48 17.80
CA SER A 535 8.08 9.57 18.29
C SER A 535 8.50 8.25 18.92
N VAL A 536 9.80 7.94 18.86
CA VAL A 536 10.38 6.78 19.54
C VAL A 536 11.28 7.30 20.64
N ASP A 537 10.74 7.31 21.85
CA ASP A 537 11.50 7.58 23.05
C ASP A 537 12.58 6.50 23.23
N PRO A 538 13.88 6.84 23.42
CA PRO A 538 14.94 5.84 23.53
C PRO A 538 14.76 4.83 24.67
N HIS A 539 13.99 5.16 25.71
CA HIS A 539 13.67 4.25 26.81
C HIS A 539 12.58 3.21 26.46
N ASN A 540 11.85 3.42 25.36
CA ASN A 540 10.85 2.50 24.80
C ASN A 540 11.40 1.71 23.60
N ALA A 541 12.73 1.77 23.38
CA ALA A 541 13.43 1.04 22.33
C ALA A 541 14.44 0.04 22.91
N TRP A 542 14.46 -1.17 22.35
CA TRP A 542 15.28 -2.29 22.80
C TRP A 542 16.15 -2.79 21.65
N VAL A 543 17.45 -2.96 21.91
CA VAL A 543 18.37 -3.64 20.99
C VAL A 543 18.49 -5.10 21.42
N VAL A 544 18.13 -6.03 20.55
CA VAL A 544 18.14 -7.47 20.81
C VAL A 544 19.27 -8.11 20.00
N ASP A 545 20.34 -8.44 20.71
CA ASP A 545 21.57 -9.05 20.18
C ASP A 545 21.75 -10.46 20.77
N GLY A 546 21.33 -11.48 20.01
CA GLY A 546 21.57 -12.88 20.33
C GLY A 546 22.97 -13.39 19.96
N VAL A 547 23.82 -12.58 19.33
CA VAL A 547 25.19 -12.97 18.93
C VAL A 547 26.15 -12.88 20.13
N THR A 548 26.01 -11.82 20.95
CA THR A 548 26.90 -11.57 22.10
C THR A 548 27.02 -12.77 23.07
N ASP A 549 25.94 -13.51 23.33
CA ASP A 549 25.95 -14.73 24.18
C ASP A 549 26.82 -15.87 23.61
N TYR A 550 27.01 -15.95 22.28
CA TYR A 550 27.98 -16.87 21.68
C TYR A 550 29.41 -16.34 21.69
N ILE A 551 29.62 -15.03 21.58
CA ILE A 551 30.95 -14.42 21.74
C ILE A 551 31.46 -14.67 23.17
N ASP A 552 30.60 -14.43 24.17
CA ASP A 552 30.87 -14.69 25.58
C ASP A 552 31.32 -16.14 25.81
N TRP A 553 30.49 -17.10 25.40
CA TRP A 553 30.79 -18.52 25.52
C TRP A 553 32.09 -18.92 24.80
N ALA A 554 32.34 -18.39 23.60
CA ALA A 554 33.54 -18.75 22.83
C ALA A 554 34.82 -18.25 23.52
N VAL A 555 34.83 -17.03 24.07
CA VAL A 555 35.97 -16.49 24.83
C VAL A 555 36.19 -17.26 26.15
N ASP A 556 35.11 -17.66 26.83
CA ASP A 556 35.20 -18.52 28.01
C ASP A 556 35.85 -19.87 27.67
N GLN A 557 35.43 -20.50 26.57
CA GLN A 557 35.97 -21.77 26.05
C GLN A 557 37.34 -21.66 25.35
N LYS A 558 38.00 -20.48 25.39
CA LYS A 558 39.30 -20.22 24.75
C LYS A 558 39.31 -20.49 23.24
N PHE A 559 38.34 -19.90 22.56
CA PHE A 559 38.39 -19.66 21.12
C PHE A 559 38.84 -18.21 20.89
N GLY A 560 39.68 -18.00 19.88
CA GLY A 560 39.81 -16.68 19.27
C GLY A 560 38.55 -16.36 18.45
N VAL A 561 37.96 -15.20 18.64
CA VAL A 561 36.70 -14.82 17.98
C VAL A 561 36.95 -13.74 16.93
N MET A 562 36.36 -13.92 15.74
CA MET A 562 36.24 -12.90 14.69
C MET A 562 34.77 -12.61 14.44
N ASP A 563 34.30 -11.45 14.84
CA ASP A 563 32.91 -10.99 14.73
C ASP A 563 32.75 -10.05 13.53
N VAL A 564 31.88 -10.41 12.58
CA VAL A 564 31.73 -9.78 11.25
C VAL A 564 30.28 -9.34 11.03
N ASN A 565 30.01 -8.06 11.25
CA ASN A 565 28.69 -7.46 11.04
C ASN A 565 28.49 -7.08 9.56
N ILE A 566 27.42 -7.54 8.92
CA ILE A 566 27.05 -7.15 7.56
C ILE A 566 25.98 -6.05 7.61
N PRO A 567 26.28 -4.78 7.22
CA PRO A 567 25.28 -3.73 7.22
C PRO A 567 24.21 -3.97 6.13
N ALA A 568 22.94 -3.80 6.49
CA ALA A 568 21.82 -3.98 5.56
C ALA A 568 21.70 -2.87 4.49
N TYR A 569 22.36 -1.74 4.74
CA TYR A 569 22.50 -0.56 3.87
C TYR A 569 23.79 0.17 4.28
N VAL A 570 24.48 0.84 3.34
CA VAL A 570 25.70 1.61 3.62
C VAL A 570 25.34 3.08 3.65
N THR A 571 25.57 3.73 4.80
CA THR A 571 25.25 5.15 4.98
C THR A 571 26.06 6.04 4.03
N ASN A 572 25.35 6.90 3.29
CA ASN A 572 25.89 7.90 2.38
C ASN A 572 25.45 9.30 2.86
N ASP A 573 26.35 10.29 2.82
CA ASP A 573 26.14 11.58 3.50
C ASP A 573 25.20 12.55 2.74
N GLU A 574 24.86 12.24 1.48
CA GLU A 574 23.96 13.05 0.64
C GLU A 574 22.48 12.61 0.70
N GLU A 575 22.15 11.49 1.37
CA GLU A 575 20.82 10.84 1.30
C GLU A 575 19.88 11.18 2.48
N SER A 576 18.92 12.06 2.23
CA SER A 576 17.92 12.56 3.20
C SER A 576 16.64 11.71 3.33
N ASP A 577 16.52 10.60 2.60
CA ASP A 577 15.30 9.79 2.56
C ASP A 577 14.90 9.22 3.94
N SER A 578 13.63 9.42 4.30
CA SER A 578 13.05 8.95 5.57
C SER A 578 12.87 7.42 5.63
N TYR A 579 12.76 6.75 4.48
CA TYR A 579 12.77 5.29 4.38
C TYR A 579 13.58 4.84 3.17
N VAL A 580 14.72 4.21 3.42
CA VAL A 580 15.56 3.56 2.40
C VAL A 580 15.44 2.03 2.57
N PRO A 581 15.09 1.27 1.52
CA PRO A 581 15.09 -0.19 1.58
C PRO A 581 16.52 -0.74 1.63
N GLY A 582 16.75 -1.78 2.44
CA GLY A 582 18.03 -2.49 2.48
C GLY A 582 18.40 -3.18 1.16
N PHE A 583 19.66 -3.60 1.04
CA PHE A 583 20.20 -4.16 -0.19
C PHE A 583 19.39 -5.35 -0.75
N LYS A 584 19.12 -5.30 -2.06
CA LYS A 584 18.62 -6.45 -2.81
C LYS A 584 19.63 -7.60 -2.72
N GLU A 585 19.16 -8.83 -2.60
CA GLU A 585 19.97 -10.02 -2.28
C GLU A 585 21.24 -10.19 -3.14
N LYS A 586 21.20 -9.83 -4.43
CA LYS A 586 22.38 -9.86 -5.32
C LYS A 586 23.49 -8.92 -4.83
N ALA A 587 23.16 -7.65 -4.59
CA ALA A 587 24.12 -6.64 -4.13
C ALA A 587 24.63 -6.96 -2.72
N LEU A 588 23.76 -7.46 -1.84
CA LEU A 588 24.15 -7.97 -0.52
C LEU A 588 25.16 -9.13 -0.65
N SER A 589 24.89 -10.11 -1.52
CA SER A 589 25.80 -11.24 -1.77
C SER A 589 27.14 -10.80 -2.36
N GLU A 590 27.17 -9.77 -3.20
CA GLU A 590 28.38 -9.20 -3.80
C GLU A 590 29.26 -8.48 -2.76
N GLN A 591 28.65 -7.67 -1.87
CA GLN A 591 29.39 -7.02 -0.77
C GLN A 591 29.92 -8.04 0.24
N ILE A 592 29.10 -9.03 0.64
CA ILE A 592 29.51 -10.11 1.52
C ILE A 592 30.66 -10.91 0.89
N GLN A 593 30.63 -11.17 -0.43
CA GLN A 593 31.68 -11.90 -1.12
C GLN A 593 33.05 -11.23 -0.99
N THR A 594 33.12 -9.93 -1.30
CA THR A 594 34.37 -9.16 -1.20
C THR A 594 34.93 -9.17 0.22
N LEU A 595 34.07 -8.97 1.24
CA LEU A 595 34.49 -8.96 2.63
C LEU A 595 34.97 -10.34 3.13
N VAL A 596 34.14 -11.38 2.99
CA VAL A 596 34.43 -12.68 3.61
C VAL A 596 35.61 -13.38 2.92
N CYS A 597 35.77 -13.20 1.60
CA CYS A 597 36.98 -13.68 0.91
C CYS A 597 38.23 -12.90 1.33
N TYR A 598 38.15 -11.57 1.50
CA TYR A 598 39.28 -10.78 1.99
C TYR A 598 39.75 -11.22 3.39
N LEU A 599 38.80 -11.48 4.30
CA LEU A 599 39.09 -11.99 5.65
C LEU A 599 39.72 -13.39 5.62
N TRP A 600 39.32 -14.24 4.68
CA TRP A 600 39.95 -15.54 4.48
C TRP A 600 41.40 -15.38 4.01
N ASP A 601 41.61 -14.70 2.89
CA ASP A 601 42.88 -14.66 2.17
C ASP A 601 43.99 -13.92 2.96
N ASN A 602 43.64 -12.85 3.68
CA ASN A 602 44.61 -11.98 4.35
C ASN A 602 44.84 -12.33 5.83
N TYR A 603 44.00 -13.18 6.43
CA TYR A 603 44.08 -13.52 7.85
C TYR A 603 43.92 -15.01 8.10
N LEU A 604 42.71 -15.55 7.91
CA LEU A 604 42.38 -16.91 8.38
C LEU A 604 43.20 -18.00 7.68
N GLN A 605 43.49 -17.84 6.39
CA GLN A 605 44.34 -18.75 5.62
C GLN A 605 45.79 -18.77 6.14
N LEU A 606 46.26 -17.67 6.74
CA LEU A 606 47.63 -17.47 7.21
C LEU A 606 47.83 -17.83 8.69
N TYR A 607 46.76 -17.99 9.47
CA TYR A 607 46.82 -18.31 10.89
C TYR A 607 47.03 -19.81 11.12
N ASP A 608 47.81 -20.16 12.15
CA ASP A 608 48.12 -21.54 12.55
C ASP A 608 47.02 -22.12 13.48
N ALA A 609 45.75 -21.97 13.10
CA ALA A 609 44.60 -22.50 13.80
C ALA A 609 44.26 -23.93 13.33
N ASP A 610 44.14 -24.85 14.29
CA ASP A 610 43.83 -26.28 14.04
C ASP A 610 42.34 -26.46 13.76
N HIS A 611 41.49 -25.69 14.45
CA HIS A 611 40.05 -25.72 14.29
C HIS A 611 39.48 -24.34 13.92
N ILE A 612 38.87 -24.23 12.75
CA ILE A 612 38.10 -23.05 12.35
C ILE A 612 36.61 -23.40 12.27
N PHE A 613 35.78 -22.68 13.02
CA PHE A 613 34.33 -22.78 12.96
C PHE A 613 33.73 -21.52 12.34
N VAL A 614 32.70 -21.69 11.51
CA VAL A 614 31.99 -20.56 10.87
C VAL A 614 30.53 -20.55 11.29
N MET A 615 30.07 -19.46 11.87
CA MET A 615 28.69 -19.24 12.26
C MET A 615 28.03 -18.13 11.42
N GLY A 616 26.95 -18.46 10.70
CA GLY A 616 26.17 -17.51 9.92
C GLY A 616 24.83 -17.17 10.58
N VAL A 617 24.48 -15.88 10.68
CA VAL A 617 23.28 -15.42 11.40
C VAL A 617 22.45 -14.47 10.53
N GLY A 618 21.14 -14.71 10.43
CA GLY A 618 20.20 -13.88 9.69
C GLY A 618 20.23 -14.13 8.18
N ASN A 619 20.52 -13.10 7.40
CA ASN A 619 20.76 -13.15 5.94
C ASN A 619 22.27 -13.21 5.63
N ALA A 620 23.11 -12.64 6.49
CA ALA A 620 24.57 -12.67 6.43
C ALA A 620 25.15 -14.10 6.40
N TYR A 621 24.37 -15.10 6.81
CA TYR A 621 24.63 -16.53 6.60
C TYR A 621 24.98 -16.88 5.14
N LEU A 622 24.53 -16.09 4.15
CA LEU A 622 24.94 -16.20 2.75
C LEU A 622 26.47 -16.10 2.55
N GLY A 623 27.18 -15.41 3.45
CA GLY A 623 28.65 -15.34 3.45
C GLY A 623 29.32 -16.69 3.66
N VAL A 624 28.70 -17.58 4.43
CA VAL A 624 29.20 -18.95 4.62
C VAL A 624 29.11 -19.74 3.31
N LYS A 625 27.97 -19.66 2.61
CA LYS A 625 27.81 -20.22 1.26
C LYS A 625 28.85 -19.66 0.29
N VAL A 626 29.09 -18.35 0.34
CA VAL A 626 29.97 -17.66 -0.62
C VAL A 626 31.44 -18.01 -0.37
N LEU A 627 31.88 -18.06 0.88
CA LEU A 627 33.22 -18.53 1.27
C LEU A 627 33.47 -19.96 0.76
N LEU A 628 32.58 -20.88 1.10
CA LEU A 628 32.66 -22.31 0.75
C LEU A 628 32.66 -22.58 -0.77
N ILE A 629 32.15 -21.65 -1.60
CA ILE A 629 32.12 -21.80 -3.06
C ILE A 629 33.34 -21.13 -3.72
N ASN A 630 33.87 -20.04 -3.14
CA ASN A 630 34.92 -19.22 -3.77
C ASN A 630 36.33 -19.49 -3.25
N ARG A 631 36.50 -20.25 -2.16
CA ARG A 631 37.82 -20.59 -1.57
C ARG A 631 37.90 -22.05 -1.19
N ASP A 632 39.06 -22.65 -1.40
CA ASP A 632 39.37 -23.96 -0.83
C ASP A 632 39.67 -23.81 0.67
N CYS A 633 38.61 -23.93 1.46
CA CYS A 633 38.60 -23.75 2.92
C CYS A 633 38.07 -25.00 3.65
N LYS A 634 37.57 -25.98 2.90
CA LYS A 634 36.91 -27.22 3.36
C LYS A 634 37.81 -28.10 4.24
N SER A 635 39.12 -28.09 4.00
CA SER A 635 40.12 -28.83 4.79
C SER A 635 40.46 -28.18 6.13
N ARG A 636 40.14 -26.89 6.32
CA ARG A 636 40.47 -26.12 7.53
C ARG A 636 39.26 -25.77 8.40
N ILE A 637 38.05 -25.88 7.88
CA ILE A 637 36.81 -25.63 8.62
C ILE A 637 36.35 -26.94 9.28
N SER A 638 36.33 -26.97 10.62
CA SER A 638 35.91 -28.16 11.40
C SER A 638 34.38 -28.26 11.52
N GLY A 639 33.67 -27.14 11.40
CA GLY A 639 32.20 -27.13 11.44
C GLY A 639 31.56 -25.80 11.09
N VAL A 640 30.31 -25.86 10.67
CA VAL A 640 29.48 -24.72 10.30
C VAL A 640 28.16 -24.72 11.08
N VAL A 641 27.79 -23.58 11.65
CA VAL A 641 26.46 -23.37 12.26
C VAL A 641 25.76 -22.23 11.53
N ASN A 642 24.49 -22.38 11.17
CA ASN A 642 23.70 -21.31 10.57
C ASN A 642 22.36 -21.12 11.27
N PHE A 643 21.99 -19.87 11.51
CA PHE A 643 20.68 -19.43 12.01
C PHE A 643 20.00 -18.60 10.92
N ALA A 644 19.27 -19.27 10.03
CA ALA A 644 18.76 -18.66 8.80
C ALA A 644 17.31 -18.18 8.97
N ASN A 645 17.08 -16.90 8.60
CA ASN A 645 15.74 -16.29 8.54
C ASN A 645 15.27 -16.03 7.09
N GLY A 646 16.22 -15.95 6.15
CA GLY A 646 15.96 -15.74 4.72
C GLY A 646 15.86 -17.03 3.89
N THR A 647 15.56 -16.87 2.59
CA THR A 647 15.40 -17.99 1.65
C THR A 647 16.66 -18.86 1.56
N LEU A 648 16.55 -20.14 1.92
CA LEU A 648 17.69 -21.07 1.81
C LEU A 648 18.26 -21.14 0.38
N ARG A 649 19.53 -20.76 0.26
CA ARG A 649 20.35 -20.95 -0.95
C ARG A 649 21.23 -22.20 -0.85
N PRO A 650 21.37 -23.00 -1.93
CA PRO A 650 22.18 -24.20 -1.92
C PRO A 650 23.69 -23.89 -1.98
N VAL A 651 24.48 -24.68 -1.25
CA VAL A 651 25.94 -24.75 -1.34
C VAL A 651 26.31 -25.88 -2.31
N LYS A 652 26.74 -25.50 -3.51
CA LYS A 652 27.23 -26.40 -4.57
C LYS A 652 28.27 -25.65 -5.39
N SER A 653 29.46 -26.23 -5.56
CA SER A 653 30.46 -25.77 -6.51
C SER A 653 30.24 -26.46 -7.87
N GLU A 654 30.85 -25.93 -8.92
CA GLU A 654 30.96 -26.63 -10.21
C GLU A 654 32.30 -27.36 -10.35
N PHE A 655 33.24 -27.07 -9.45
CA PHE A 655 34.60 -27.60 -9.44
C PHE A 655 34.84 -28.61 -8.30
N ASP A 656 34.20 -28.44 -7.14
CA ASP A 656 34.16 -29.46 -6.06
C ASP A 656 32.79 -30.17 -6.07
N SER A 657 32.78 -31.44 -6.46
CA SER A 657 31.61 -32.34 -6.44
C SER A 657 31.14 -32.71 -5.03
N ASP A 658 32.08 -32.72 -4.09
CA ASP A 658 31.92 -33.33 -2.78
C ASP A 658 31.58 -32.27 -1.72
N LEU A 659 31.80 -30.99 -2.02
CA LEU A 659 31.40 -29.84 -1.18
C LEU A 659 29.97 -29.98 -0.65
N SER A 660 29.02 -30.35 -1.51
CA SER A 660 27.62 -30.52 -1.09
C SER A 660 27.40 -31.71 -0.15
N SER A 661 28.27 -32.72 -0.16
CA SER A 661 28.21 -33.87 0.78
C SER A 661 28.91 -33.53 2.08
N TRP A 662 30.15 -33.01 2.02
CA TRP A 662 30.87 -32.51 3.19
C TRP A 662 30.06 -31.48 3.97
N TYR A 663 29.36 -30.56 3.28
CA TYR A 663 28.50 -29.55 3.93
C TYR A 663 27.27 -30.17 4.59
N LYS A 664 26.81 -31.35 4.16
CA LYS A 664 25.71 -32.09 4.81
C LYS A 664 26.14 -32.68 6.15
N GLU A 665 27.36 -33.20 6.20
CA GLU A 665 27.98 -33.82 7.38
C GLU A 665 28.51 -32.78 8.37
N ASN A 666 29.04 -31.66 7.88
CA ASN A 666 29.75 -30.64 8.69
C ASN A 666 29.00 -29.31 8.84
N SER A 667 27.66 -29.28 8.68
CA SER A 667 26.86 -28.10 9.02
C SER A 667 25.53 -28.38 9.71
N ARG A 668 25.22 -27.55 10.72
CA ARG A 668 23.89 -27.39 11.33
C ARG A 668 23.23 -26.14 10.77
N VAL A 669 21.98 -26.22 10.33
CA VAL A 669 21.23 -25.09 9.75
C VAL A 669 19.87 -24.97 10.41
N TYR A 670 19.79 -24.16 11.46
CA TYR A 670 18.57 -23.87 12.21
C TYR A 670 17.67 -22.89 11.45
N ILE A 671 16.38 -23.21 11.37
CA ILE A 671 15.37 -22.40 10.68
C ILE A 671 14.11 -22.29 11.55
N ALA A 672 13.53 -21.09 11.63
CA ALA A 672 12.33 -20.79 12.41
C ALA A 672 11.12 -21.64 11.98
N GLY A 673 10.21 -21.90 12.93
CA GLY A 673 9.09 -22.83 12.75
C GLY A 673 8.04 -22.38 11.72
N ASP A 674 7.97 -21.07 11.47
CA ASP A 674 7.05 -20.37 10.56
C ASP A 674 7.63 -20.09 9.16
N HIS A 675 8.91 -20.40 8.93
CA HIS A 675 9.58 -20.10 7.66
C HIS A 675 8.93 -20.80 6.45
N ALA A 676 8.87 -20.10 5.32
CA ALA A 676 8.09 -20.49 4.13
C ALA A 676 8.47 -21.84 3.51
N CYS A 677 9.68 -22.37 3.77
CA CYS A 677 10.05 -23.71 3.28
C CYS A 677 9.21 -24.85 3.88
N TRP A 678 8.55 -24.61 5.02
CA TRP A 678 7.66 -25.57 5.70
C TRP A 678 6.21 -25.54 5.18
N ALA A 679 5.83 -24.54 4.39
CA ALA A 679 4.46 -24.38 3.88
C ALA A 679 4.16 -25.27 2.67
N ASP A 680 5.17 -25.60 1.85
CA ASP A 680 5.08 -26.52 0.72
C ASP A 680 5.82 -27.83 1.06
N PRO A 681 5.16 -29.01 0.99
CA PRO A 681 5.81 -30.31 1.12
C PRO A 681 6.99 -30.50 0.15
N ASP A 682 6.94 -29.89 -1.03
CA ASP A 682 8.00 -30.02 -2.02
C ASP A 682 9.18 -29.06 -1.76
N LEU A 683 8.96 -27.88 -1.18
CA LEU A 683 10.04 -27.08 -0.54
C LEU A 683 10.66 -27.83 0.63
N THR A 684 9.86 -28.44 1.50
CA THR A 684 10.34 -29.27 2.63
C THR A 684 11.21 -30.43 2.12
N ARG A 685 10.81 -31.09 1.02
CA ARG A 685 11.61 -32.13 0.35
C ARG A 685 12.87 -31.57 -0.34
N LYS A 686 12.83 -30.34 -0.86
CA LYS A 686 14.00 -29.68 -1.48
C LYS A 686 15.07 -29.33 -0.44
N VAL A 687 14.71 -28.81 0.74
CA VAL A 687 15.68 -28.37 1.77
C VAL A 687 16.42 -29.52 2.47
N ASN A 688 15.89 -30.75 2.44
CA ASN A 688 16.58 -31.92 2.99
C ASN A 688 17.74 -32.45 2.11
N LYS A 689 17.94 -31.91 0.89
CA LYS A 689 19.03 -32.34 -0.03
C LYS A 689 20.40 -31.90 0.50
N ARG A 690 21.43 -32.76 0.34
CA ARG A 690 22.81 -32.57 0.87
C ARG A 690 23.32 -31.12 0.80
N ARG A 691 23.20 -30.48 -0.37
CA ARG A 691 23.54 -29.08 -0.68
C ARG A 691 22.93 -27.98 0.20
N PHE A 692 22.05 -28.29 1.16
CA PHE A 692 21.47 -27.33 2.11
C PHE A 692 21.93 -27.55 3.56
N GLY A 693 22.82 -28.53 3.81
CA GLY A 693 23.34 -28.82 5.14
C GLY A 693 22.42 -29.72 5.97
N THR A 694 22.71 -29.90 7.26
CA THR A 694 21.77 -30.53 8.19
C THR A 694 20.83 -29.48 8.77
N VAL A 695 19.77 -29.26 7.98
CA VAL A 695 18.64 -28.41 8.33
C VAL A 695 17.88 -28.98 9.53
N VAL A 696 17.68 -28.13 10.54
CA VAL A 696 16.91 -28.40 11.77
C VAL A 696 15.77 -27.40 11.84
N ARG A 697 14.54 -27.88 12.05
CA ARG A 697 13.37 -27.02 12.26
C ARG A 697 13.25 -26.65 13.73
N SER A 698 13.35 -25.36 14.03
CA SER A 698 13.11 -24.83 15.37
C SER A 698 11.61 -24.78 15.68
N PRO A 699 11.18 -25.00 16.94
CA PRO A 699 9.83 -24.69 17.37
C PRO A 699 9.58 -23.18 17.55
N MET A 700 10.64 -22.36 17.58
CA MET A 700 10.55 -20.93 17.83
C MET A 700 10.32 -20.12 16.54
N PHE A 701 9.70 -18.96 16.70
CA PHE A 701 9.50 -17.95 15.65
C PHE A 701 10.42 -16.75 15.90
N GLY A 702 11.07 -16.25 14.85
CA GLY A 702 12.04 -15.14 14.94
C GLY A 702 13.48 -15.57 15.30
N LEU A 703 14.46 -14.81 14.78
CA LEU A 703 15.88 -15.17 14.79
C LEU A 703 16.49 -15.30 16.19
N ASN A 704 16.39 -14.24 17.00
CA ASN A 704 16.97 -14.21 18.35
C ASN A 704 16.39 -15.30 19.28
N LYS A 705 15.08 -15.61 19.15
CA LYS A 705 14.43 -16.68 19.92
C LYS A 705 14.88 -18.08 19.48
N MET A 706 15.10 -18.28 18.19
CA MET A 706 15.67 -19.52 17.65
C MET A 706 17.12 -19.73 18.13
N MET A 707 17.94 -18.68 18.10
CA MET A 707 19.32 -18.73 18.62
C MET A 707 19.33 -19.12 20.10
N ALA A 708 18.61 -18.39 20.96
CA ALA A 708 18.54 -18.69 22.39
C ALA A 708 18.05 -20.13 22.68
N HIS A 709 17.08 -20.64 21.92
CA HIS A 709 16.56 -22.01 22.07
C HIS A 709 17.60 -23.09 21.71
N HIS A 710 18.34 -22.91 20.61
CA HIS A 710 19.35 -23.88 20.15
C HIS A 710 20.77 -23.57 20.63
N ALA A 711 20.95 -22.56 21.50
CA ALA A 711 22.26 -22.14 22.02
C ALA A 711 23.02 -23.31 22.65
N LYS A 712 22.36 -24.12 23.49
CA LYS A 712 22.97 -25.30 24.09
C LYS A 712 23.40 -26.34 23.03
N GLU A 713 22.46 -26.75 22.17
CA GLU A 713 22.67 -27.76 21.12
C GLU A 713 23.82 -27.39 20.17
N ALA A 714 23.87 -26.12 19.75
CA ALA A 714 24.89 -25.62 18.85
C ALA A 714 26.28 -25.50 19.51
N ARG A 715 26.34 -25.23 20.82
CA ARG A 715 27.59 -25.15 21.61
C ARG A 715 28.18 -26.54 21.86
N GLU A 716 27.34 -27.49 22.25
CA GLU A 716 27.73 -28.91 22.40
C GLU A 716 28.26 -29.45 21.06
N TRP A 717 27.53 -29.28 19.95
CA TRP A 717 27.98 -29.74 18.62
C TRP A 717 29.29 -29.10 18.09
N ILE A 718 29.68 -27.91 18.58
CA ILE A 718 31.00 -27.31 18.28
C ILE A 718 32.10 -27.95 19.15
N LEU A 719 31.83 -28.23 20.42
CA LEU A 719 32.80 -28.84 21.34
C LEU A 719 33.07 -30.31 20.99
N ASP A 720 32.02 -31.09 20.69
CA ASP A 720 32.12 -32.46 20.20
C ASP A 720 33.15 -32.57 19.06
N ARG A 721 33.18 -31.58 18.16
CA ARG A 721 34.06 -31.50 16.98
C ARG A 721 35.51 -31.10 17.24
N VAL A 722 35.79 -30.56 18.43
CA VAL A 722 37.17 -30.36 18.89
C VAL A 722 37.69 -31.65 19.51
N GLU A 723 36.83 -32.37 20.25
CA GLU A 723 37.17 -33.65 20.89
C GLU A 723 37.30 -34.79 19.87
N GLU A 724 36.40 -34.90 18.87
CA GLU A 724 36.43 -35.88 17.77
C GLU A 724 37.78 -35.90 16.99
N VAL A 725 38.50 -34.77 16.96
CA VAL A 725 39.79 -34.65 16.24
C VAL A 725 40.99 -34.83 17.18
N ALA A 726 40.89 -34.35 18.43
CA ALA A 726 41.94 -34.58 19.44
C ALA A 726 42.15 -36.08 19.72
N ASP A 727 41.05 -36.87 19.78
CA ASP A 727 41.12 -38.34 19.89
C ASP A 727 41.67 -38.99 18.61
N ALA A 728 41.57 -38.34 17.44
CA ALA A 728 42.12 -38.89 16.19
C ALA A 728 43.65 -38.79 16.18
N ASP A 729 44.22 -37.60 16.43
CA ASP A 729 45.67 -37.36 16.47
C ASP A 729 46.37 -38.26 17.49
N MET A 730 45.76 -38.40 18.69
CA MET A 730 46.23 -39.30 19.75
C MET A 730 46.37 -40.77 19.31
N THR A 731 45.64 -41.21 18.27
CA THR A 731 45.74 -42.59 17.74
C THR A 731 46.70 -42.74 16.55
N GLU A 732 47.29 -41.66 16.02
CA GLU A 732 48.39 -41.74 15.06
C GLU A 732 49.76 -41.74 15.77
N ASP A 733 49.93 -40.95 16.85
CA ASP A 733 51.17 -40.95 17.65
C ASP A 733 51.45 -42.31 18.33
N GLU A 734 50.44 -43.10 18.70
CA GLU A 734 50.65 -44.50 19.17
C GLU A 734 51.11 -45.49 18.08
N LYS A 735 51.36 -45.03 16.84
CA LYS A 735 51.82 -45.87 15.70
C LYS A 735 53.17 -45.46 15.10
N SER A 736 53.90 -44.52 15.69
CA SER A 736 55.23 -44.06 15.22
C SER A 736 56.39 -44.95 15.68
#